data_AF-A0A959G3W0-F1
#
_entry.id   AF-A0A959G3W0-F1
#
_cell.length_a   1.000
_cell.length_b   1.000
_cell.length_c   1.000
_cell.angle_alpha   90.00
_cell.angle_beta   90.00
_cell.angle_gamma   90.00
#
_symmetry.space_group_name_H-M   'P 1'
#
loop_
_entity.id
_entity.type
_entity.pdbx_description
1 polymer ?
#
loop_
_entity_poly.entity_id
_entity_poly.type
_entity_poly.pdbx_seq_one_letter_code
_entity_poly.pdbx_strand_id
1 'polypeptide(L)'
;MNSTIVFLRFTACFLIVIAYQLFGVAQVSPKPISKEYTVPIPRQYTIKWNSTCDRQVLEVYPEIAVLYSYEEYMIIQLDAYHDIHKLPFKACIESMDTSARVLRTESYLPFFDPGVNRLHFIQEKESIAPAIGLKEEIPDSTDVDIYGKITLTNSKKQQVVQHSTDMATIIAGTGNTLENSKGVLPKGKILSFDFRNILPEDPELLRSNDIHVINHSYGLGIEDFYGLEAEAYDAHAFDHNDVLSVFSAGNSGTGKGNTSTYQLLEGRANLTGNFKYAKNVLTMGAVDSFANRLSISSVGPSPDGRIKPELVAFGLDGTSGASAIASGLSAGIFDMLYAEDFTPTNFLVRSILLAGSDDIGLPGPDHKTGYGLINAKKSVDITENGHFRLISDVVGTYVQEIDIQNISDFKIVVSWNDVPGIQLINDLDLKVIGPDGSIHYPWVLKKEADEVLLSQPARKAEDHTNNNEVIDILLAQPGKYIVEVKKNGASVMPFAIAWHIQESNAFSWTWPYGKAPILKGENILRYDKGSASYPTIMAEYMDGQMSVLESDSSQSFVLFEAPKVGDAVRFLAISELDTFFSQWTLVSDRPELQLSSRCIDQLIFTYESEELADSVSLRVWRNGKEDVFRQALTQDRSIIFNGFFDASSYFSVQTQTEGFASLRSVLRPLSNFFAQCLVTSYDGKIDGDKINLRLKLGTYAGVSSIKVRRKTVEGDQAIFSINAPQLLDFSIEDIPVIGYNEYFLEILGFDGRVLYEQSLEFFFVPPASFLISPNVVSSGEEIYFNQNQFKPAKILVYTPTGAIVLEEELLSISEYIDTYQLSKGLYFYRITSIDLKEQFGAGSFLIR
;
A
#
# COMPACT_ATOMS: atom_id res chain seq x y z
N MET A 1 -7.72 60.60 22.76
CA MET A 1 -7.65 61.86 22.00
C MET A 1 -6.39 61.80 21.14
N ASN A 2 -6.37 61.75 19.81
CA ASN A 2 -7.33 61.58 18.70
C ASN A 2 -6.43 61.08 17.54
N SER A 3 -6.76 59.96 16.87
CA SER A 3 -7.40 59.93 15.53
C SER A 3 -6.48 60.52 14.44
N THR A 4 -6.09 59.87 13.34
CA THR A 4 -6.81 59.05 12.33
C THR A 4 -5.68 58.59 11.36
N ILE A 5 -5.63 57.36 10.83
CA ILE A 5 -5.96 57.02 9.44
C ILE A 5 -5.81 55.49 9.30
N VAL A 6 -6.96 54.83 9.30
CA VAL A 6 -7.20 53.54 8.64
C VAL A 6 -7.66 53.91 7.24
N PHE A 7 -6.87 53.62 6.21
CA PHE A 7 -7.31 53.35 4.83
C PHE A 7 -6.08 52.99 3.98
N LEU A 8 -6.18 51.91 3.19
CA LEU A 8 -5.22 51.39 2.18
C LEU A 8 -4.04 50.51 2.66
N ARG A 9 -4.35 49.27 3.04
CA ARG A 9 -3.45 48.10 2.86
C ARG A 9 -4.17 46.96 2.13
N PHE A 10 -4.70 47.28 0.95
CA PHE A 10 -5.28 46.30 0.01
C PHE A 10 -4.87 46.67 -1.42
N THR A 11 -3.56 46.73 -1.69
CA THR A 11 -2.99 46.73 -3.07
C THR A 11 -1.45 46.68 -2.99
N ALA A 12 -0.87 45.54 -2.60
CA ALA A 12 0.57 45.28 -2.76
C ALA A 12 0.94 43.78 -2.67
N CYS A 13 0.01 42.86 -2.90
CA CYS A 13 0.27 41.41 -2.85
C CYS A 13 0.34 40.73 -4.23
N PHE A 14 0.43 41.50 -5.32
CA PHE A 14 0.39 40.95 -6.69
C PHE A 14 1.70 41.14 -7.50
N LEU A 15 2.82 41.47 -6.85
CA LEU A 15 4.11 41.69 -7.54
C LEU A 15 5.32 41.09 -6.79
N ILE A 16 5.10 40.00 -6.04
CA ILE A 16 6.19 39.21 -5.40
C ILE A 16 5.96 37.72 -5.70
N VAL A 17 5.82 37.38 -6.99
CA VAL A 17 5.82 35.98 -7.47
C VAL A 17 6.86 35.76 -8.57
N ILE A 18 7.58 36.80 -9.03
CA ILE A 18 8.57 36.68 -10.14
C ILE A 18 10.01 36.96 -9.64
N ALA A 19 10.33 36.64 -8.39
CA ALA A 19 11.71 36.81 -7.88
C ALA A 19 12.22 35.67 -6.98
N TYR A 20 11.52 34.54 -6.88
CA TYR A 20 11.90 33.39 -6.04
C TYR A 20 12.38 32.17 -6.85
N GLN A 21 12.95 32.39 -8.04
CA GLN A 21 13.48 31.35 -8.94
C GLN A 21 14.97 31.48 -9.25
N LEU A 22 15.72 32.33 -8.54
CA LEU A 22 17.17 32.43 -8.72
C LEU A 22 17.83 32.55 -7.35
N PHE A 23 18.81 31.67 -7.10
CA PHE A 23 19.68 31.54 -5.92
C PHE A 23 19.19 30.64 -4.78
N GLY A 24 19.86 29.49 -4.67
CA GLY A 24 19.67 28.48 -3.62
C GLY A 24 20.48 28.70 -2.35
N VAL A 25 20.12 27.87 -1.37
CA VAL A 25 20.81 27.49 -0.13
C VAL A 25 20.84 28.51 1.02
N ALA A 26 19.98 28.28 2.02
CA ALA A 26 20.35 27.84 3.39
C ALA A 26 19.10 27.85 4.28
N GLN A 27 18.67 26.68 4.76
CA GLN A 27 17.56 26.55 5.70
C GLN A 27 17.92 27.11 7.08
N VAL A 28 17.12 28.06 7.58
CA VAL A 28 17.00 28.32 9.02
C VAL A 28 15.56 27.98 9.40
N SER A 29 15.41 26.86 10.10
CA SER A 29 14.12 26.41 10.66
C SER A 29 13.63 27.39 11.74
N PRO A 30 12.39 27.89 11.68
CA PRO A 30 11.75 28.50 12.84
C PRO A 30 11.31 27.39 13.81
N LYS A 31 11.81 27.41 15.05
CA LYS A 31 11.30 26.57 16.15
C LYS A 31 9.79 26.83 16.35
N PRO A 32 8.93 25.81 16.33
CA PRO A 32 7.58 25.94 16.87
C PRO A 32 7.66 25.94 18.40
N ILE A 33 7.09 26.97 19.02
CA ILE A 33 6.70 26.92 20.42
C ILE A 33 5.28 26.36 20.43
N SER A 34 5.16 25.05 20.58
CA SER A 34 3.96 24.39 21.07
C SER A 34 4.37 23.56 22.28
N LYS A 35 3.83 23.89 23.46
CA LYS A 35 3.74 22.90 24.53
C LYS A 35 2.66 21.92 24.09
N GLU A 36 3.07 20.86 23.41
CA GLU A 36 2.22 19.68 23.21
C GLU A 36 1.88 19.11 24.59
N TYR A 37 0.59 19.11 24.93
CA TYR A 37 0.08 18.17 25.91
C TYR A 37 0.11 16.80 25.24
N THR A 38 1.17 16.03 25.49
CA THR A 38 1.22 14.62 25.12
C THR A 38 0.21 13.88 25.98
N VAL A 39 -0.92 13.49 25.40
CA VAL A 39 -1.82 12.51 26.00
C VAL A 39 -1.02 11.21 26.11
N PRO A 40 -0.86 10.63 27.31
CA PRO A 40 -0.07 9.42 27.46
C PRO A 40 -0.80 8.29 26.72
N ILE A 41 -0.08 7.63 25.81
CA ILE A 41 -0.60 6.58 24.91
C ILE A 41 -0.40 5.21 25.57
N PRO A 42 -1.41 4.31 25.56
CA PRO A 42 -1.26 2.92 25.99
C PRO A 42 -0.06 2.25 25.31
N ARG A 43 0.69 1.45 26.05
CA ARG A 43 1.89 0.78 25.54
C ARG A 43 1.62 -0.70 25.31
N GLN A 44 1.91 -1.17 24.10
CA GLN A 44 1.84 -2.59 23.77
C GLN A 44 3.22 -3.25 23.96
N TYR A 45 3.19 -4.47 24.46
CA TYR A 45 4.36 -5.30 24.70
C TYR A 45 4.11 -6.67 24.12
N THR A 46 5.05 -7.16 23.31
CA THR A 46 5.08 -8.58 22.95
C THR A 46 5.93 -9.28 23.99
N ILE A 47 5.32 -10.18 24.76
CA ILE A 47 5.96 -10.92 25.84
C ILE A 47 5.99 -12.40 25.53
N LYS A 48 7.07 -13.06 25.96
CA LYS A 48 7.13 -14.51 26.11
C LYS A 48 6.84 -14.85 27.57
N TRP A 49 5.85 -15.67 27.80
CA TRP A 49 5.35 -16.09 29.11
C TRP A 49 5.97 -17.41 29.54
N ASN A 50 6.46 -17.44 30.77
CA ASN A 50 6.97 -18.66 31.37
C ASN A 50 5.82 -19.65 31.56
N SER A 51 5.93 -20.82 30.93
CA SER A 51 4.92 -21.89 30.95
C SER A 51 4.64 -22.45 32.36
N THR A 52 5.49 -22.17 33.35
CA THR A 52 5.28 -22.54 34.75
C THR A 52 4.41 -21.56 35.55
N CYS A 53 4.08 -20.38 34.98
CA CYS A 53 3.23 -19.38 35.61
C CYS A 53 1.77 -19.46 35.13
N ASP A 54 0.82 -19.30 36.05
CA ASP A 54 -0.61 -19.23 35.74
C ASP A 54 -0.96 -17.94 34.98
N ARG A 55 -1.67 -18.08 33.85
CA ARG A 55 -2.09 -16.97 32.99
C ARG A 55 -3.30 -16.23 33.53
N GLN A 56 -4.10 -16.85 34.40
CA GLN A 56 -5.28 -16.21 35.01
C GLN A 56 -4.90 -14.97 35.81
N VAL A 57 -3.63 -14.84 36.23
CA VAL A 57 -3.13 -13.65 36.92
C VAL A 57 -3.29 -12.38 36.07
N LEU A 58 -3.28 -12.47 34.73
CA LEU A 58 -3.42 -11.32 33.84
C LEU A 58 -4.86 -10.79 33.78
N GLU A 59 -5.85 -11.64 34.04
CA GLU A 59 -7.28 -11.28 34.04
C GLU A 59 -7.68 -10.50 35.30
N VAL A 60 -6.83 -10.52 36.33
CA VAL A 60 -7.07 -9.84 37.61
C VAL A 60 -6.70 -8.35 37.58
N TYR A 61 -5.89 -7.92 36.59
CA TYR A 61 -5.39 -6.55 36.49
C TYR A 61 -6.12 -5.78 35.38
N PRO A 62 -7.06 -4.88 35.73
CA PRO A 62 -7.86 -4.14 34.74
C PRO A 62 -7.04 -3.18 33.86
N GLU A 63 -5.83 -2.82 34.28
CA GLU A 63 -4.88 -2.01 33.52
C GLU A 63 -4.20 -2.77 32.36
N ILE A 64 -4.47 -4.08 32.23
CA ILE A 64 -3.88 -4.97 31.22
C ILE A 64 -4.97 -5.53 30.31
N ALA A 65 -4.80 -5.30 29.01
CA ALA A 65 -5.54 -6.02 27.99
C ALA A 65 -4.63 -7.03 27.30
N VAL A 66 -4.96 -8.32 27.37
CA VAL A 66 -4.33 -9.33 26.51
C VAL A 66 -4.97 -9.22 25.14
N LEU A 67 -4.22 -8.66 24.18
CA LEU A 67 -4.70 -8.41 22.82
C LEU A 67 -4.63 -9.68 21.95
N TYR A 68 -3.62 -10.52 22.18
CA TYR A 68 -3.39 -11.75 21.44
C TYR A 68 -2.56 -12.74 22.25
N SER A 69 -2.77 -14.04 22.04
CA SER A 69 -1.92 -15.09 22.60
C SER A 69 -1.74 -16.24 21.62
N TYR A 70 -0.53 -16.78 21.53
CA TYR A 70 -0.18 -17.97 20.77
C TYR A 70 0.92 -18.75 21.51
N GLU A 71 0.59 -19.96 21.96
CA GLU A 71 1.45 -20.75 22.86
C GLU A 71 1.99 -19.88 24.00
N GLU A 72 3.30 -19.83 24.22
CA GLU A 72 4.01 -19.03 25.22
C GLU A 72 4.18 -17.55 24.85
N TYR A 73 3.66 -17.06 23.73
CA TYR A 73 3.77 -15.67 23.32
C TYR A 73 2.45 -14.92 23.50
N MET A 74 2.49 -13.69 24.01
CA MET A 74 1.32 -12.83 24.19
C MET A 74 1.61 -11.39 23.79
N ILE A 75 0.63 -10.71 23.22
CA ILE A 75 0.63 -9.26 23.07
C ILE A 75 -0.24 -8.70 24.18
N ILE A 76 0.34 -7.90 25.06
CA ILE A 76 -0.38 -7.24 26.15
C ILE A 76 -0.32 -5.72 25.98
N GLN A 77 -1.42 -5.04 26.25
CA GLN A 77 -1.52 -3.60 26.26
C GLN A 77 -1.70 -3.11 27.68
N LEU A 78 -0.83 -2.20 28.09
CA LEU A 78 -0.93 -1.48 29.35
C LEU A 78 -1.49 -0.10 29.12
N ASP A 79 -2.29 0.38 30.06
CA ASP A 79 -2.63 1.79 30.08
C ASP A 79 -1.37 2.66 30.16
N ALA A 80 -1.52 3.94 29.85
CA ALA A 80 -0.39 4.82 29.63
C ALA A 80 0.37 5.25 30.91
N TYR A 81 -0.13 4.86 32.10
CA TYR A 81 0.43 5.23 33.40
C TYR A 81 1.16 4.07 34.07
N HIS A 82 0.94 2.83 33.62
CA HIS A 82 1.55 1.64 34.19
C HIS A 82 2.84 1.23 33.46
N ASP A 83 3.84 0.86 34.26
CA ASP A 83 5.12 0.36 33.79
C ASP A 83 5.13 -1.16 33.96
N ILE A 84 5.25 -1.89 32.85
CA ILE A 84 5.31 -3.35 32.84
C ILE A 84 6.39 -3.91 33.78
N HIS A 85 7.46 -3.16 34.01
CA HIS A 85 8.54 -3.56 34.90
C HIS A 85 8.20 -3.45 36.39
N LYS A 86 7.06 -2.85 36.73
CA LYS A 86 6.56 -2.68 38.10
C LYS A 86 5.36 -3.57 38.40
N LEU A 87 4.92 -4.36 37.43
CA LEU A 87 3.78 -5.26 37.61
C LEU A 87 4.19 -6.53 38.36
N PRO A 88 3.30 -7.07 39.22
CA PRO A 88 3.62 -8.14 40.14
C PRO A 88 3.94 -9.49 39.46
N PHE A 89 3.51 -9.68 38.21
CA PHE A 89 3.77 -10.90 37.43
C PHE A 89 4.98 -10.78 36.48
N LYS A 90 5.79 -9.72 36.57
CA LYS A 90 7.00 -9.55 35.73
C LYS A 90 7.92 -10.77 35.71
N ALA A 91 8.02 -11.49 36.84
CA ALA A 91 8.83 -12.70 36.95
C ALA A 91 8.38 -13.84 36.00
N CYS A 92 7.15 -13.77 35.50
CA CYS A 92 6.57 -14.70 34.53
C CYS A 92 6.83 -14.30 33.07
N ILE A 93 7.52 -13.17 32.82
CA ILE A 93 7.89 -12.72 31.47
C ILE A 93 9.35 -13.17 31.20
N GLU A 94 9.55 -14.16 30.34
CA GLU A 94 10.87 -14.67 29.94
C GLU A 94 11.63 -13.68 29.05
N SER A 95 10.92 -13.06 28.11
CA SER A 95 11.47 -12.03 27.22
C SER A 95 10.38 -11.06 26.79
N MET A 96 10.76 -9.83 26.44
CA MET A 96 9.81 -8.76 26.10
C MET A 96 10.38 -7.84 25.03
N ASP A 97 9.59 -7.59 23.98
CA ASP A 97 9.82 -6.51 23.02
C ASP A 97 9.00 -5.28 23.46
N THR A 98 9.69 -4.17 23.73
CA THR A 98 9.10 -2.90 24.21
C THR A 98 8.76 -1.93 23.10
N SER A 99 9.04 -2.28 21.85
CA SER A 99 8.64 -1.47 20.71
C SER A 99 7.19 -1.80 20.35
N ALA A 100 6.26 -0.91 20.70
CA ALA A 100 5.02 -0.80 19.92
C ALA A 100 5.48 -0.42 18.51
N ARG A 101 5.68 -1.43 17.66
CA ARG A 101 6.02 -1.21 16.26
C ARG A 101 4.78 -0.61 15.64
N VAL A 102 4.74 0.71 15.58
CA VAL A 102 3.79 1.41 14.71
C VAL A 102 4.22 0.98 13.32
N LEU A 103 3.42 0.13 12.71
CA LEU A 103 3.56 -0.24 11.32
C LEU A 103 3.68 1.07 10.53
N ARG A 104 4.53 1.07 9.50
CA ARG A 104 4.76 2.25 8.66
C ARG A 104 4.26 1.97 7.26
N THR A 105 3.63 2.95 6.64
CA THR A 105 3.47 2.99 5.18
C THR A 105 4.61 3.85 4.66
N GLU A 106 5.72 3.27 4.20
CA GLU A 106 6.83 4.10 3.73
C GLU A 106 7.39 3.70 2.35
N SER A 107 7.09 2.52 1.77
CA SER A 107 7.35 2.29 0.33
C SER A 107 6.19 2.74 -0.56
N TYR A 108 6.04 4.06 -0.66
CA TYR A 108 5.21 4.66 -1.71
C TYR A 108 6.06 4.74 -2.97
N LEU A 109 5.75 3.91 -3.97
CA LEU A 109 6.41 3.87 -5.28
C LEU A 109 5.53 4.57 -6.35
N PRO A 110 5.28 5.89 -6.26
CA PRO A 110 4.29 6.58 -7.10
C PRO A 110 4.58 6.45 -8.59
N PHE A 111 5.85 6.27 -8.94
CA PHE A 111 6.31 6.22 -10.32
C PHE A 111 6.56 4.80 -10.81
N PHE A 112 6.37 3.76 -9.99
CA PHE A 112 6.60 2.39 -10.44
C PHE A 112 5.58 2.00 -11.51
N ASP A 113 6.09 1.67 -12.69
CA ASP A 113 5.29 1.31 -13.85
C ASP A 113 5.55 -0.16 -14.22
N PRO A 114 4.74 -1.10 -13.67
CA PRO A 114 4.91 -2.52 -13.97
C PRO A 114 4.57 -2.88 -15.43
N GLY A 115 3.95 -1.95 -16.17
CA GLY A 115 3.56 -2.15 -17.56
C GLY A 115 4.76 -2.18 -18.51
N VAL A 116 5.83 -1.43 -18.21
CA VAL A 116 7.05 -1.37 -19.05
C VAL A 116 7.66 -2.75 -19.25
N ASN A 117 7.77 -3.53 -18.16
CA ASN A 117 8.34 -4.88 -18.19
C ASN A 117 7.27 -5.98 -18.24
N ARG A 118 5.98 -5.62 -18.36
CA ARG A 118 4.82 -6.54 -18.47
C ARG A 118 4.70 -7.49 -17.28
N LEU A 119 4.94 -7.00 -16.07
CA LEU A 119 5.10 -7.82 -14.86
C LEU A 119 3.83 -8.59 -14.46
N HIS A 120 2.65 -8.16 -14.90
CA HIS A 120 1.39 -8.83 -14.57
C HIS A 120 1.37 -10.32 -15.00
N PHE A 121 2.04 -10.67 -16.11
CA PHE A 121 2.11 -12.07 -16.60
C PHE A 121 2.79 -13.03 -15.61
N ILE A 122 3.65 -12.53 -14.73
CA ILE A 122 4.25 -13.34 -13.65
C ILE A 122 3.57 -13.08 -12.30
N GLN A 123 3.10 -11.86 -12.04
CA GLN A 123 2.40 -11.50 -10.80
C GLN A 123 1.06 -12.24 -10.59
N GLU A 124 0.45 -12.75 -11.66
CA GLU A 124 -0.82 -13.49 -11.63
C GLU A 124 -0.62 -15.02 -11.46
N LYS A 125 0.62 -15.51 -11.50
CA LYS A 125 0.93 -16.94 -11.32
C LYS A 125 0.85 -17.30 -9.83
N GLU A 126 -0.31 -17.79 -9.40
CA GLU A 126 -0.63 -18.08 -8.00
C GLU A 126 0.29 -19.13 -7.33
N SER A 127 0.93 -20.01 -8.10
CA SER A 127 1.84 -21.04 -7.58
C SER A 127 3.25 -20.51 -7.27
N ILE A 128 3.63 -19.34 -7.80
CA ILE A 128 5.01 -18.85 -7.70
C ILE A 128 5.23 -18.15 -6.36
N ALA A 129 6.13 -18.69 -5.54
CA ALA A 129 6.44 -18.15 -4.21
C ALA A 129 7.89 -18.41 -3.75
N PRO A 130 8.92 -18.10 -4.57
CA PRO A 130 10.30 -18.41 -4.24
C PRO A 130 10.84 -17.54 -3.10
N ALA A 131 11.97 -17.95 -2.55
CA ALA A 131 12.79 -17.12 -1.69
C ALA A 131 13.86 -16.38 -2.53
N ILE A 132 14.06 -15.09 -2.26
CA ILE A 132 15.00 -14.23 -2.97
C ILE A 132 15.98 -13.62 -1.98
N GLY A 133 17.26 -13.59 -2.32
CA GLY A 133 18.27 -12.88 -1.56
C GLY A 133 18.21 -11.38 -1.85
N LEU A 134 18.19 -10.55 -0.81
CA LEU A 134 18.34 -9.11 -0.92
C LEU A 134 19.58 -8.67 -0.15
N LYS A 135 20.65 -8.37 -0.87
CA LYS A 135 21.91 -7.94 -0.27
C LYS A 135 22.00 -6.43 -0.22
N GLU A 136 21.57 -5.85 0.89
CA GLU A 136 21.37 -4.42 1.08
C GLU A 136 21.53 -4.03 2.57
N GLU A 137 21.19 -2.80 2.92
CA GLU A 137 20.79 -2.45 4.29
C GLU A 137 19.46 -3.14 4.67
N ILE A 138 19.02 -2.96 5.92
CA ILE A 138 17.82 -3.64 6.41
C ILE A 138 16.56 -2.96 5.84
N PRO A 139 15.67 -3.70 5.15
CA PRO A 139 14.36 -3.18 4.78
C PRO A 139 13.44 -3.07 6.00
N ASP A 140 12.47 -2.16 5.95
CA ASP A 140 11.45 -2.06 7.00
C ASP A 140 10.50 -3.25 6.94
N SER A 141 10.79 -4.29 7.73
CA SER A 141 9.92 -5.48 7.86
C SER A 141 8.50 -5.19 8.35
N THR A 142 8.23 -3.98 8.83
CA THR A 142 6.89 -3.52 9.26
C THR A 142 6.10 -2.83 8.16
N ASP A 143 6.70 -2.60 6.99
CA ASP A 143 6.00 -2.04 5.83
C ASP A 143 4.89 -2.99 5.37
N VAL A 144 3.70 -2.45 5.13
CA VAL A 144 2.48 -3.20 4.84
C VAL A 144 2.57 -4.04 3.55
N ASP A 145 3.44 -3.67 2.61
CA ASP A 145 3.62 -4.39 1.34
C ASP A 145 4.54 -5.61 1.46
N ILE A 146 5.46 -5.59 2.43
CA ILE A 146 6.44 -6.66 2.68
C ILE A 146 6.31 -7.29 4.08
N TYR A 147 5.22 -6.98 4.77
CA TYR A 147 4.93 -7.49 6.10
C TYR A 147 4.94 -9.03 6.14
N GLY A 148 5.75 -9.59 7.03
CA GLY A 148 5.88 -11.05 7.19
C GLY A 148 6.70 -11.75 6.10
N LYS A 149 7.35 -11.01 5.19
CA LYS A 149 8.16 -11.59 4.09
C LYS A 149 9.67 -11.54 4.32
N ILE A 150 10.13 -10.70 5.24
CA ILE A 150 11.56 -10.48 5.48
C ILE A 150 12.09 -11.43 6.55
N THR A 151 13.12 -12.21 6.21
CA THR A 151 13.97 -12.94 7.15
C THR A 151 15.35 -12.28 7.17
N LEU A 152 15.88 -11.97 8.34
CA LEU A 152 17.21 -11.35 8.49
C LEU A 152 18.26 -12.42 8.78
N THR A 153 19.35 -12.46 8.01
CA THR A 153 20.48 -13.39 8.27
C THR A 153 21.34 -12.97 9.46
N ASN A 154 21.38 -11.68 9.81
CA ASN A 154 22.20 -11.16 10.91
C ASN A 154 21.52 -10.00 11.66
N SER A 155 21.23 -10.18 12.95
CA SER A 155 20.49 -9.22 13.80
C SER A 155 21.35 -8.08 14.39
N LYS A 156 22.52 -7.77 13.82
CA LYS A 156 23.37 -6.69 14.36
C LYS A 156 22.73 -5.33 14.03
N LYS A 157 22.97 -4.32 14.88
CA LYS A 157 22.47 -2.93 14.80
C LYS A 157 22.71 -2.25 13.45
N GLN A 158 21.98 -2.65 12.42
CA GLN A 158 21.92 -2.00 11.12
C GLN A 158 20.71 -1.07 11.12
N GLN A 159 20.84 0.01 10.36
CA GLN A 159 19.79 0.98 10.20
C GLN A 159 18.75 0.45 9.21
N VAL A 160 17.48 0.67 9.51
CA VAL A 160 16.39 0.47 8.55
C VAL A 160 16.45 1.60 7.53
N VAL A 161 16.51 1.27 6.24
CA VAL A 161 16.68 2.26 5.16
C VAL A 161 15.63 2.07 4.06
N GLN A 162 15.07 3.20 3.62
CA GLN A 162 13.97 3.22 2.66
C GLN A 162 14.32 2.58 1.33
N HIS A 163 15.53 2.80 0.83
CA HIS A 163 15.99 2.19 -0.43
C HIS A 163 15.88 0.66 -0.39
N SER A 164 16.30 0.02 0.71
CA SER A 164 16.18 -1.43 0.87
C SER A 164 14.72 -1.89 0.95
N THR A 165 13.86 -1.11 1.61
CA THR A 165 12.40 -1.33 1.61
C THR A 165 11.83 -1.25 0.19
N ASP A 166 12.22 -0.26 -0.60
CA ASP A 166 11.77 -0.09 -1.99
C ASP A 166 12.20 -1.26 -2.86
N MET A 167 13.45 -1.73 -2.73
CA MET A 167 13.92 -2.92 -3.46
C MET A 167 13.12 -4.17 -3.07
N ALA A 168 12.87 -4.35 -1.77
CA ALA A 168 12.04 -5.43 -1.27
C ALA A 168 10.60 -5.36 -1.79
N THR A 169 10.01 -4.17 -1.85
CA THR A 169 8.67 -3.94 -2.39
C THR A 169 8.60 -4.18 -3.90
N ILE A 170 9.61 -3.73 -4.68
CA ILE A 170 9.67 -4.01 -6.12
C ILE A 170 9.78 -5.52 -6.37
N ILE A 171 10.59 -6.25 -5.60
CA ILE A 171 10.74 -7.71 -5.75
C ILE A 171 9.45 -8.43 -5.32
N ALA A 172 8.94 -8.14 -4.13
CA ALA A 172 7.93 -8.98 -3.47
C ALA A 172 6.80 -8.22 -2.76
N GLY A 173 6.50 -6.97 -3.11
CA GLY A 173 5.40 -6.21 -2.50
C GLY A 173 4.01 -6.82 -2.77
N THR A 174 3.11 -6.81 -1.78
CA THR A 174 1.72 -7.30 -1.93
C THR A 174 0.78 -6.34 -2.66
N GLY A 175 1.13 -5.05 -2.78
CA GLY A 175 0.22 -4.03 -3.35
C GLY A 175 -0.88 -3.59 -2.38
N ASN A 176 -0.63 -3.70 -1.08
CA ASN A 176 -1.49 -3.20 -0.01
C ASN A 176 -1.49 -1.66 0.02
N THR A 177 -0.34 -1.00 -0.11
CA THR A 177 -0.28 0.48 -0.12
C THR A 177 -1.06 1.05 -1.30
N LEU A 178 -0.75 0.57 -2.50
CA LEU A 178 -1.36 0.91 -3.79
C LEU A 178 -1.23 -0.24 -4.79
N GLU A 179 -1.99 -0.19 -5.88
CA GLU A 179 -1.92 -1.19 -6.95
C GLU A 179 -0.52 -1.30 -7.56
N ASN A 180 0.21 -0.18 -7.67
CA ASN A 180 1.58 -0.14 -8.17
C ASN A 180 2.64 -0.56 -7.14
N SER A 181 2.29 -0.76 -5.86
CA SER A 181 3.20 -1.37 -4.87
C SER A 181 3.21 -2.91 -4.96
N LYS A 182 2.50 -3.49 -5.93
CA LYS A 182 2.55 -4.93 -6.21
C LYS A 182 3.89 -5.24 -6.89
N GLY A 183 4.77 -5.94 -6.17
CA GLY A 183 6.10 -6.34 -6.67
C GLY A 183 6.02 -7.42 -7.74
N VAL A 184 7.15 -7.80 -8.32
CA VAL A 184 7.22 -8.85 -9.37
C VAL A 184 6.65 -10.18 -8.87
N LEU A 185 6.95 -10.55 -7.62
CA LEU A 185 6.56 -11.80 -6.98
C LEU A 185 5.80 -11.53 -5.66
N PRO A 186 4.51 -11.19 -5.71
CA PRO A 186 3.74 -10.79 -4.54
C PRO A 186 3.63 -11.85 -3.42
N LYS A 187 3.98 -13.11 -3.70
CA LYS A 187 4.02 -14.20 -2.72
C LYS A 187 5.43 -14.62 -2.32
N GLY A 188 6.45 -14.04 -2.96
CA GLY A 188 7.85 -14.34 -2.67
C GLY A 188 8.25 -13.91 -1.25
N LYS A 189 9.31 -14.54 -0.74
CA LYS A 189 9.95 -14.19 0.53
C LYS A 189 11.33 -13.61 0.29
N ILE A 190 11.82 -12.81 1.22
CA ILE A 190 13.11 -12.15 1.11
C ILE A 190 14.00 -12.59 2.26
N LEU A 191 15.17 -13.11 1.93
CA LEU A 191 16.27 -13.28 2.86
C LEU A 191 17.23 -12.10 2.71
N SER A 192 17.33 -11.28 3.76
CA SER A 192 18.16 -10.07 3.75
C SER A 192 19.60 -10.39 4.19
N PHE A 193 20.55 -9.95 3.38
CA PHE A 193 21.99 -10.07 3.59
C PHE A 193 22.62 -8.68 3.75
N ASP A 194 23.73 -8.62 4.47
CA ASP A 194 24.49 -7.39 4.73
C ASP A 194 25.43 -7.06 3.56
N PHE A 195 25.21 -5.91 2.92
CA PHE A 195 26.07 -5.47 1.81
C PHE A 195 27.45 -4.93 2.23
N ARG A 196 27.75 -4.79 3.54
CA ARG A 196 29.11 -4.41 4.01
C ARG A 196 30.17 -5.43 3.59
N ASN A 197 29.77 -6.69 3.41
CA ASN A 197 30.56 -7.67 2.68
C ASN A 197 30.16 -7.62 1.22
N ILE A 198 31.02 -7.18 0.31
CA ILE A 198 30.69 -7.08 -1.13
C ILE A 198 30.98 -8.37 -1.91
N LEU A 199 31.59 -9.39 -1.30
CA LEU A 199 31.88 -10.69 -1.91
C LEU A 199 30.62 -11.57 -2.03
N PRO A 200 30.65 -12.65 -2.83
CA PRO A 200 29.55 -13.61 -2.90
C PRO A 200 29.15 -14.17 -1.52
N GLU A 201 27.89 -14.56 -1.38
CA GLU A 201 27.37 -15.19 -0.17
C GLU A 201 27.80 -16.66 -0.06
N ASP A 202 27.68 -17.22 1.15
CA ASP A 202 27.99 -18.62 1.42
C ASP A 202 26.99 -19.54 0.68
N PRO A 203 27.47 -20.42 -0.24
CA PRO A 203 26.61 -21.34 -0.99
C PRO A 203 25.79 -22.28 -0.10
N GLU A 204 26.29 -22.66 1.08
CA GLU A 204 25.54 -23.51 2.01
C GLU A 204 24.36 -22.76 2.61
N LEU A 205 24.55 -21.47 2.92
CA LEU A 205 23.49 -20.59 3.43
C LEU A 205 22.42 -20.35 2.37
N LEU A 206 22.82 -20.15 1.11
CA LEU A 206 21.88 -19.99 -0.01
C LEU A 206 21.05 -21.25 -0.21
N ARG A 207 21.70 -22.42 -0.27
CA ARG A 207 21.02 -23.72 -0.45
C ARG A 207 20.08 -24.06 0.70
N SER A 208 20.48 -23.81 1.96
CA SER A 208 19.62 -24.10 3.12
C SER A 208 18.37 -23.24 3.19
N ASN A 209 18.37 -22.10 2.49
CA ASN A 209 17.24 -21.16 2.43
C ASN A 209 16.58 -21.10 1.05
N ASP A 210 16.91 -22.03 0.15
CA ASP A 210 16.32 -22.13 -1.19
C ASP A 210 16.47 -20.85 -2.03
N ILE A 211 17.65 -20.20 -1.94
CA ILE A 211 17.96 -18.95 -2.63
C ILE A 211 18.69 -19.23 -3.93
N HIS A 212 18.00 -18.99 -5.06
CA HIS A 212 18.57 -19.11 -6.41
C HIS A 212 18.88 -17.76 -7.07
N VAL A 213 18.40 -16.65 -6.50
CA VAL A 213 18.64 -15.31 -7.02
C VAL A 213 18.98 -14.37 -5.88
N ILE A 214 20.00 -13.53 -6.09
CA ILE A 214 20.39 -12.47 -5.16
C ILE A 214 20.37 -11.14 -5.88
N ASN A 215 19.58 -10.20 -5.36
CA ASN A 215 19.57 -8.81 -5.79
C ASN A 215 20.70 -8.02 -5.12
N HIS A 216 21.43 -7.25 -5.92
CA HIS A 216 22.47 -6.32 -5.49
C HIS A 216 22.22 -4.92 -6.10
N SER A 217 21.50 -4.06 -5.36
CA SER A 217 21.11 -2.71 -5.79
C SER A 217 22.01 -1.60 -5.22
N TYR A 218 23.28 -1.94 -4.94
CA TYR A 218 24.31 -1.02 -4.45
C TYR A 218 25.47 -0.87 -5.44
N GLY A 219 26.37 0.08 -5.17
CA GLY A 219 27.56 0.32 -5.98
C GLY A 219 28.63 1.10 -5.24
N LEU A 220 29.83 1.14 -5.81
CA LEU A 220 30.95 1.94 -5.33
C LEU A 220 31.13 3.18 -6.22
N GLY A 221 32.36 3.71 -6.30
CA GLY A 221 32.72 4.63 -7.37
C GLY A 221 32.79 3.93 -8.73
N ILE A 222 33.07 4.71 -9.78
CA ILE A 222 33.38 4.14 -11.10
C ILE A 222 34.68 3.33 -10.99
N GLU A 223 34.61 2.04 -11.28
CA GLU A 223 35.73 1.11 -11.22
C GLU A 223 35.82 0.31 -12.53
N ASP A 224 36.37 0.91 -13.57
CA ASP A 224 36.40 0.36 -14.94
C ASP A 224 37.51 -0.69 -15.15
N PHE A 225 37.61 -1.68 -14.26
CA PHE A 225 38.53 -2.81 -14.37
C PHE A 225 37.86 -4.10 -13.91
N TYR A 226 38.40 -5.24 -14.31
CA TYR A 226 38.03 -6.55 -13.76
C TYR A 226 38.91 -6.83 -12.54
N GLY A 227 38.33 -6.76 -11.34
CA GLY A 227 39.03 -6.90 -10.07
C GLY A 227 38.80 -8.25 -9.38
N LEU A 228 39.29 -8.38 -8.15
CA LEU A 228 39.16 -9.60 -7.34
C LEU A 228 37.70 -9.89 -6.99
N GLU A 229 36.87 -8.87 -6.82
CA GLU A 229 35.45 -9.07 -6.55
C GLU A 229 34.73 -9.62 -7.80
N ALA A 230 35.05 -9.11 -9.00
CA ALA A 230 34.54 -9.67 -10.26
C ALA A 230 34.97 -11.15 -10.44
N GLU A 231 36.24 -11.44 -10.15
CA GLU A 231 36.79 -12.80 -10.17
C GLU A 231 36.05 -13.72 -9.20
N ALA A 232 35.74 -13.24 -7.99
CA ALA A 232 35.00 -14.00 -6.98
C ALA A 232 33.56 -14.31 -7.42
N TYR A 233 32.85 -13.35 -8.03
CA TYR A 233 31.50 -13.61 -8.56
C TYR A 233 31.51 -14.55 -9.76
N ASP A 234 32.51 -14.47 -10.64
CA ASP A 234 32.66 -15.44 -11.72
C ASP A 234 32.93 -16.85 -11.18
N ALA A 235 33.81 -16.97 -10.18
CA ALA A 235 34.11 -18.25 -9.54
C ALA A 235 32.88 -18.84 -8.85
N HIS A 236 32.16 -18.00 -8.08
CA HIS A 236 30.94 -18.42 -7.41
C HIS A 236 29.88 -18.91 -8.40
N ALA A 237 29.59 -18.15 -9.46
CA ALA A 237 28.60 -18.57 -10.46
C ALA A 237 29.05 -19.80 -11.27
N PHE A 238 30.36 -19.98 -11.47
CA PHE A 238 30.91 -21.16 -12.15
C PHE A 238 30.76 -22.43 -11.29
N ASP A 239 31.08 -22.34 -10.00
CA ASP A 239 30.99 -23.47 -9.05
C ASP A 239 29.55 -23.74 -8.56
N HIS A 240 28.71 -22.70 -8.52
CA HIS A 240 27.31 -22.71 -8.10
C HIS A 240 26.43 -22.17 -9.22
N ASN A 241 26.29 -22.98 -10.26
CA ASN A 241 25.51 -22.63 -11.45
C ASN A 241 24.00 -22.61 -11.20
N ASP A 242 23.52 -22.85 -9.99
CA ASP A 242 22.14 -22.76 -9.53
C ASP A 242 21.79 -21.41 -8.89
N VAL A 243 22.75 -20.48 -8.82
CA VAL A 243 22.56 -19.14 -8.23
C VAL A 243 22.88 -18.04 -9.24
N LEU A 244 21.95 -17.10 -9.43
CA LEU A 244 22.13 -15.91 -10.25
C LEU A 244 22.26 -14.64 -9.39
N SER A 245 23.41 -13.98 -9.44
CA SER A 245 23.58 -12.63 -8.89
C SER A 245 23.16 -11.58 -9.92
N VAL A 246 22.25 -10.70 -9.52
CA VAL A 246 21.71 -9.62 -10.35
C VAL A 246 22.15 -8.27 -9.78
N PHE A 247 22.91 -7.50 -10.56
CA PHE A 247 23.48 -6.22 -10.15
C PHE A 247 22.84 -5.04 -10.87
N SER A 248 22.60 -3.96 -10.14
CA SER A 248 22.42 -2.64 -10.76
C SER A 248 23.69 -2.22 -11.50
N ALA A 249 23.60 -1.58 -12.67
CA ALA A 249 24.80 -1.09 -13.37
C ALA A 249 25.48 0.08 -12.64
N GLY A 250 24.69 0.92 -11.97
CA GLY A 250 25.13 2.17 -11.38
C GLY A 250 24.42 3.38 -11.94
N ASN A 251 24.55 4.50 -11.24
CA ASN A 251 23.90 5.77 -11.61
C ASN A 251 24.94 6.83 -12.04
N SER A 252 26.01 6.40 -12.73
CA SER A 252 27.12 7.25 -13.19
C SER A 252 27.23 7.32 -14.71
N GLY A 253 26.12 7.25 -15.44
CA GLY A 253 26.05 7.16 -16.90
C GLY A 253 26.72 8.30 -17.69
N THR A 254 26.87 9.48 -17.08
CA THR A 254 27.60 10.62 -17.65
C THR A 254 29.06 10.69 -17.20
N GLY A 255 29.44 9.83 -16.25
CA GLY A 255 30.79 9.73 -15.72
C GLY A 255 31.75 9.05 -16.70
N LYS A 256 33.03 9.08 -16.32
CA LYS A 256 34.15 8.61 -17.13
C LYS A 256 34.96 7.59 -16.31
N GLY A 257 35.30 6.47 -16.93
CA GLY A 257 36.29 5.52 -16.38
C GLY A 257 37.67 6.17 -16.26
N ASN A 258 38.53 5.59 -15.42
CA ASN A 258 39.85 6.16 -15.12
C ASN A 258 41.01 5.18 -15.31
N THR A 259 40.74 3.90 -15.57
CA THR A 259 41.76 2.83 -15.53
C THR A 259 41.79 1.93 -16.76
N SER A 260 40.67 1.80 -17.49
CA SER A 260 40.57 0.97 -18.69
C SER A 260 41.15 1.66 -19.93
N THR A 261 41.18 0.91 -21.03
CA THR A 261 41.42 1.48 -22.37
C THR A 261 40.42 2.59 -22.75
N TYR A 262 39.24 2.62 -22.12
CA TYR A 262 38.18 3.61 -22.37
C TYR A 262 38.30 4.86 -21.47
N GLN A 263 39.34 4.99 -20.65
CA GLN A 263 39.53 6.07 -19.68
C GLN A 263 39.53 7.50 -20.26
N LEU A 264 39.53 7.65 -21.59
CA LEU A 264 39.46 8.93 -22.29
C LEU A 264 38.05 9.28 -22.82
N LEU A 265 37.09 8.37 -22.74
CA LEU A 265 35.76 8.51 -23.32
C LEU A 265 34.73 8.84 -22.24
N GLU A 266 34.08 10.00 -22.37
CA GLU A 266 32.98 10.37 -21.48
C GLU A 266 31.74 9.49 -21.73
N GLY A 267 31.00 9.17 -20.67
CA GLY A 267 29.79 8.37 -20.77
C GLY A 267 30.03 6.95 -21.32
N ARG A 268 31.19 6.36 -20.99
CA ARG A 268 31.58 4.99 -21.34
C ARG A 268 32.32 4.34 -20.18
N ALA A 269 32.20 3.01 -20.09
CA ALA A 269 32.87 2.17 -19.11
C ALA A 269 32.75 2.74 -17.68
N ASN A 270 31.51 3.00 -17.22
CA ASN A 270 31.26 3.74 -15.99
C ASN A 270 30.36 2.99 -15.00
N LEU A 271 30.46 1.66 -14.97
CA LEU A 271 29.79 0.84 -13.95
C LEU A 271 30.39 1.14 -12.57
N THR A 272 29.54 1.07 -11.55
CA THR A 272 29.88 1.48 -10.17
C THR A 272 30.28 0.29 -9.30
N GLY A 273 31.54 -0.14 -9.42
CA GLY A 273 32.11 -1.29 -8.72
C GLY A 273 32.53 -2.40 -9.67
N ASN A 274 33.74 -2.92 -9.48
CA ASN A 274 34.36 -3.85 -10.42
C ASN A 274 33.61 -5.19 -10.55
N PHE A 275 32.95 -5.65 -9.47
CA PHE A 275 32.14 -6.88 -9.46
C PHE A 275 31.03 -6.91 -10.52
N LYS A 276 30.58 -5.75 -10.98
CA LYS A 276 29.56 -5.63 -12.04
C LYS A 276 30.06 -6.01 -13.43
N TYR A 277 31.39 -6.17 -13.59
CA TYR A 277 32.04 -6.64 -14.82
C TYR A 277 32.26 -8.16 -14.86
N ALA A 278 31.89 -8.89 -13.81
CA ALA A 278 31.86 -10.36 -13.84
C ALA A 278 31.08 -10.86 -15.08
N LYS A 279 31.61 -11.89 -15.74
CA LYS A 279 31.01 -12.52 -16.94
C LYS A 279 29.74 -13.28 -16.59
N ASN A 280 29.67 -13.89 -15.41
CA ASN A 280 28.65 -14.88 -15.06
C ASN A 280 27.48 -14.30 -14.25
N VAL A 281 27.46 -12.99 -14.01
CA VAL A 281 26.36 -12.27 -13.37
C VAL A 281 25.43 -11.64 -14.39
N LEU A 282 24.29 -11.11 -13.95
CA LEU A 282 23.41 -10.27 -14.77
C LEU A 282 23.49 -8.81 -14.31
N THR A 283 23.89 -7.89 -15.18
CA THR A 283 23.95 -6.45 -14.87
C THR A 283 22.81 -5.70 -15.55
N MET A 284 22.13 -4.83 -14.80
CA MET A 284 20.89 -4.16 -15.21
C MET A 284 21.04 -2.64 -15.32
N GLY A 285 20.72 -2.07 -16.48
CA GLY A 285 20.53 -0.63 -16.67
C GLY A 285 19.07 -0.20 -16.50
N ALA A 286 18.81 1.11 -16.51
CA ALA A 286 17.48 1.67 -16.23
C ALA A 286 16.86 2.46 -17.39
N VAL A 287 15.55 2.28 -17.57
CA VAL A 287 14.70 3.06 -18.48
C VAL A 287 13.55 3.75 -17.75
N ASP A 288 12.94 4.74 -18.39
CA ASP A 288 11.69 5.38 -17.97
C ASP A 288 10.43 4.63 -18.49
N SER A 289 9.25 5.20 -18.25
CA SER A 289 7.96 4.63 -18.68
C SER A 289 7.80 4.54 -20.20
N PHE A 290 8.60 5.27 -20.97
CA PHE A 290 8.59 5.25 -22.44
C PHE A 290 9.67 4.34 -23.02
N ALA A 291 10.30 3.52 -22.18
CA ALA A 291 11.45 2.69 -22.51
C ALA A 291 12.69 3.49 -23.00
N ASN A 292 12.77 4.78 -22.67
CA ASN A 292 13.98 5.55 -22.91
C ASN A 292 14.98 5.31 -21.79
N ARG A 293 16.23 5.00 -22.15
CA ARG A 293 17.31 4.85 -21.19
C ARG A 293 17.56 6.14 -20.42
N LEU A 294 17.61 6.04 -19.09
CA LEU A 294 17.92 7.18 -18.23
C LEU A 294 19.37 7.62 -18.43
N SER A 295 19.59 8.94 -18.53
CA SER A 295 20.93 9.51 -18.71
C SER A 295 21.90 9.08 -17.61
N ILE A 296 21.41 8.96 -16.36
CA ILE A 296 22.15 8.54 -15.19
C ILE A 296 22.53 7.06 -15.19
N SER A 297 21.85 6.19 -15.94
CA SER A 297 22.16 4.75 -15.94
C SER A 297 23.59 4.54 -16.43
N SER A 298 24.41 3.84 -15.66
CA SER A 298 25.76 3.46 -16.06
C SER A 298 25.71 2.56 -17.30
N VAL A 299 26.77 2.64 -18.11
CA VAL A 299 26.91 2.04 -19.42
C VAL A 299 28.29 1.42 -19.56
N GLY A 300 28.37 0.36 -20.37
CA GLY A 300 29.63 -0.27 -20.73
C GLY A 300 30.43 0.57 -21.72
N PRO A 301 31.37 -0.04 -22.44
CA PRO A 301 31.73 -1.47 -22.42
C PRO A 301 32.37 -1.94 -21.10
N SER A 302 32.50 -3.25 -20.96
CA SER A 302 33.47 -3.87 -20.05
C SER A 302 34.91 -3.50 -20.47
N PRO A 303 35.92 -3.55 -19.58
CA PRO A 303 37.30 -3.18 -19.93
C PRO A 303 37.91 -3.97 -21.11
N ASP A 304 37.40 -5.16 -21.38
CA ASP A 304 37.76 -6.06 -22.49
C ASP A 304 36.83 -5.94 -23.72
N GLY A 305 35.82 -5.07 -23.66
CA GLY A 305 34.89 -4.81 -24.76
C GLY A 305 33.55 -5.53 -24.68
N ARG A 306 33.30 -6.36 -23.66
CA ARG A 306 32.01 -7.04 -23.47
C ARG A 306 30.84 -6.06 -23.34
N ILE A 307 29.66 -6.53 -23.73
CA ILE A 307 28.39 -5.83 -23.58
C ILE A 307 28.03 -5.78 -22.09
N LYS A 308 27.89 -4.56 -21.56
CA LYS A 308 27.39 -4.25 -20.23
C LYS A 308 26.60 -2.93 -20.30
N PRO A 309 25.53 -2.74 -19.50
CA PRO A 309 24.77 -3.81 -18.84
C PRO A 309 24.27 -4.84 -19.86
N GLU A 310 23.96 -6.07 -19.43
CA GLU A 310 23.38 -7.08 -20.33
C GLU A 310 21.94 -6.75 -20.70
N LEU A 311 21.15 -6.22 -19.77
CA LEU A 311 19.73 -5.92 -20.00
C LEU A 311 19.38 -4.61 -19.31
N VAL A 312 18.21 -4.08 -19.65
CA VAL A 312 17.61 -2.94 -18.94
C VAL A 312 16.20 -3.26 -18.48
N ALA A 313 15.76 -2.55 -17.44
CA ALA A 313 14.39 -2.61 -16.93
C ALA A 313 13.95 -1.23 -16.46
N PHE A 314 12.66 -1.09 -16.15
CA PHE A 314 12.14 0.14 -15.58
C PHE A 314 12.85 0.47 -14.25
N GLY A 315 13.21 1.73 -14.06
CA GLY A 315 13.86 2.18 -12.83
C GLY A 315 14.05 3.68 -12.81
N LEU A 316 12.96 4.45 -12.64
CA LEU A 316 12.99 5.93 -12.68
C LEU A 316 13.89 6.54 -11.60
N ASP A 317 14.02 5.86 -10.46
CA ASP A 317 14.92 6.17 -9.34
C ASP A 317 16.38 5.75 -9.57
N GLY A 318 16.64 5.02 -10.66
CA GLY A 318 17.95 4.57 -11.10
C GLY A 318 18.00 3.06 -11.36
N THR A 319 19.23 2.56 -11.50
CA THR A 319 19.49 1.14 -11.84
C THR A 319 19.15 0.15 -10.74
N SER A 320 18.91 0.63 -9.51
CA SER A 320 18.47 -0.16 -8.36
C SER A 320 17.11 -0.82 -8.59
N GLY A 321 16.11 -0.03 -9.03
CA GLY A 321 14.78 -0.56 -9.35
C GLY A 321 14.83 -1.57 -10.48
N ALA A 322 15.67 -1.32 -11.49
CA ALA A 322 15.84 -2.23 -12.61
C ALA A 322 16.42 -3.59 -12.20
N SER A 323 17.42 -3.64 -11.30
CA SER A 323 17.93 -4.90 -10.76
C SER A 323 16.93 -5.62 -9.87
N ALA A 324 16.12 -4.88 -9.09
CA ALA A 324 15.05 -5.47 -8.28
C ALA A 324 13.98 -6.15 -9.16
N ILE A 325 13.55 -5.50 -10.26
CA ILE A 325 12.63 -6.10 -11.23
C ILE A 325 13.22 -7.37 -11.83
N ALA A 326 14.45 -7.31 -12.34
CA ALA A 326 15.11 -8.46 -12.95
C ALA A 326 15.30 -9.61 -11.95
N SER A 327 15.65 -9.31 -10.69
CA SER A 327 15.80 -10.32 -9.64
C SER A 327 14.49 -11.06 -9.35
N GLY A 328 13.39 -10.30 -9.22
CA GLY A 328 12.07 -10.89 -9.04
C GLY A 328 11.66 -11.76 -10.25
N LEU A 329 11.90 -11.27 -11.48
CA LEU A 329 11.57 -12.03 -12.69
C LEU A 329 12.42 -13.31 -12.78
N SER A 330 13.73 -13.22 -12.59
CA SER A 330 14.63 -14.38 -12.57
C SER A 330 14.19 -15.44 -11.56
N ALA A 331 13.86 -15.02 -10.33
CA ALA A 331 13.45 -15.95 -9.28
C ALA A 331 12.13 -16.65 -9.64
N GLY A 332 11.19 -15.94 -10.27
CA GLY A 332 9.96 -16.53 -10.76
C GLY A 332 10.18 -17.56 -11.88
N ILE A 333 11.13 -17.30 -12.80
CA ILE A 333 11.50 -18.29 -13.83
C ILE A 333 12.19 -19.52 -13.21
N PHE A 334 13.05 -19.34 -12.20
CA PHE A 334 13.61 -20.46 -11.44
C PHE A 334 12.51 -21.33 -10.83
N ASP A 335 11.56 -20.71 -10.12
CA ASP A 335 10.45 -21.39 -9.46
C ASP A 335 9.54 -22.14 -10.46
N MET A 336 9.25 -21.52 -11.61
CA MET A 336 8.50 -22.16 -12.70
C MET A 336 9.21 -23.40 -13.24
N LEU A 337 10.53 -23.35 -13.43
CA LEU A 337 11.30 -24.49 -13.93
C LEU A 337 11.34 -25.62 -12.89
N TYR A 338 11.53 -25.30 -11.61
CA TYR A 338 11.46 -26.30 -10.53
C TYR A 338 10.08 -26.94 -10.40
N ALA A 339 9.00 -26.18 -10.62
CA ALA A 339 7.63 -26.70 -10.59
C ALA A 339 7.37 -27.76 -11.69
N GLU A 340 8.16 -27.76 -12.77
CA GLU A 340 8.12 -28.72 -13.87
C GLU A 340 9.18 -29.84 -13.69
N ASP A 341 9.66 -30.07 -12.46
CA ASP A 341 10.71 -31.04 -12.11
C ASP A 341 12.03 -30.83 -12.89
N PHE A 342 12.27 -29.61 -13.37
CA PHE A 342 13.51 -29.23 -14.05
C PHE A 342 14.51 -28.63 -13.05
N THR A 343 15.80 -28.95 -13.19
CA THR A 343 16.87 -28.31 -12.39
C THR A 343 17.54 -27.22 -13.23
N PRO A 344 17.13 -25.95 -13.09
CA PRO A 344 17.67 -24.84 -13.87
C PRO A 344 19.07 -24.42 -13.44
N THR A 345 19.78 -23.82 -14.38
CA THR A 345 21.03 -23.10 -14.12
C THR A 345 20.84 -21.59 -14.31
N ASN A 346 21.70 -20.79 -13.69
CA ASN A 346 21.72 -19.34 -13.80
C ASN A 346 21.89 -18.87 -15.25
N PHE A 347 22.70 -19.57 -16.06
CA PHE A 347 22.89 -19.27 -17.47
C PHE A 347 21.70 -19.68 -18.33
N LEU A 348 20.90 -20.70 -17.94
CA LEU A 348 19.62 -20.97 -18.58
C LEU A 348 18.62 -19.84 -18.33
N VAL A 349 18.46 -19.43 -17.08
CA VAL A 349 17.56 -18.30 -16.74
C VAL A 349 18.03 -17.03 -17.45
N ARG A 350 19.34 -16.78 -17.51
CA ARG A 350 19.91 -15.68 -18.29
C ARG A 350 19.56 -15.81 -19.78
N SER A 351 19.74 -16.97 -20.42
CA SER A 351 19.34 -17.18 -21.82
C SER A 351 17.86 -16.89 -22.05
N ILE A 352 16.96 -17.34 -21.15
CA ILE A 352 15.52 -17.08 -21.24
C ILE A 352 15.23 -15.58 -21.22
N LEU A 353 15.83 -14.82 -20.30
CA LEU A 353 15.62 -13.38 -20.19
C LEU A 353 16.14 -12.62 -21.42
N LEU A 354 17.32 -12.99 -21.95
CA LEU A 354 17.87 -12.37 -23.16
C LEU A 354 17.07 -12.75 -24.41
N ALA A 355 16.60 -13.99 -24.52
CA ALA A 355 15.76 -14.43 -25.64
C ALA A 355 14.38 -13.75 -25.59
N GLY A 356 13.88 -13.44 -24.40
CA GLY A 356 12.63 -12.72 -24.19
C GLY A 356 12.74 -11.20 -24.33
N SER A 357 13.92 -10.59 -24.30
CA SER A 357 14.04 -9.12 -24.25
C SER A 357 13.64 -8.42 -25.55
N ASP A 358 13.05 -7.23 -25.42
CA ASP A 358 12.71 -6.32 -26.51
C ASP A 358 13.91 -5.46 -26.87
N ASP A 359 14.27 -5.43 -28.16
CA ASP A 359 15.33 -4.54 -28.65
C ASP A 359 14.87 -3.08 -28.58
N ILE A 360 15.67 -2.22 -27.96
CA ILE A 360 15.38 -0.79 -27.79
C ILE A 360 16.64 0.04 -27.97
N GLY A 361 16.49 1.23 -28.56
CA GLY A 361 17.61 2.08 -28.92
C GLY A 361 18.05 1.84 -30.36
N LEU A 362 19.34 1.59 -30.58
CA LEU A 362 19.84 1.23 -31.91
C LEU A 362 19.49 -0.23 -32.21
N PRO A 363 19.25 -0.62 -33.47
CA PRO A 363 19.01 -2.02 -33.80
C PRO A 363 20.17 -2.93 -33.38
N GLY A 364 19.83 -4.02 -32.68
CA GLY A 364 20.78 -4.95 -32.09
C GLY A 364 21.38 -4.43 -30.78
N PRO A 365 22.23 -5.23 -30.11
CA PRO A 365 22.75 -4.86 -28.80
C PRO A 365 23.65 -3.63 -28.84
N ASP A 366 23.65 -2.85 -27.76
CA ASP A 366 24.55 -1.70 -27.58
C ASP A 366 25.10 -1.62 -26.14
N HIS A 367 26.13 -0.79 -25.90
CA HIS A 367 26.73 -0.64 -24.57
C HIS A 367 25.89 0.17 -23.57
N LYS A 368 24.69 0.64 -23.98
CA LYS A 368 23.80 1.48 -23.18
C LYS A 368 22.56 0.71 -22.71
N THR A 369 21.92 -0.07 -23.58
CA THR A 369 20.72 -0.88 -23.31
C THR A 369 21.00 -2.38 -23.30
N GLY A 370 22.23 -2.80 -23.63
CA GLY A 370 22.61 -4.21 -23.64
C GLY A 370 21.92 -4.95 -24.77
N TYR A 371 21.39 -6.13 -24.47
CA TYR A 371 20.57 -6.96 -25.35
C TYR A 371 19.07 -6.58 -25.31
N GLY A 372 18.71 -5.51 -24.62
CA GLY A 372 17.37 -4.92 -24.65
C GLY A 372 16.64 -4.86 -23.31
N LEU A 373 15.38 -4.45 -23.37
CA LEU A 373 14.45 -4.31 -22.26
C LEU A 373 13.88 -5.67 -21.86
N ILE A 374 13.95 -6.04 -20.57
CA ILE A 374 13.37 -7.30 -20.12
C ILE A 374 11.85 -7.30 -20.33
N ASN A 375 11.33 -8.45 -20.80
CA ASN A 375 9.92 -8.64 -21.07
C ASN A 375 9.46 -9.91 -20.34
N ALA A 376 8.67 -9.73 -19.28
CA ALA A 376 8.20 -10.83 -18.45
C ALA A 376 7.26 -11.77 -19.22
N LYS A 377 6.40 -11.23 -20.10
CA LYS A 377 5.50 -12.02 -20.95
C LYS A 377 6.29 -13.02 -21.79
N LYS A 378 7.26 -12.54 -22.57
CA LYS A 378 8.06 -13.38 -23.45
C LYS A 378 8.90 -14.39 -22.67
N SER A 379 9.45 -14.00 -21.52
CA SER A 379 10.22 -14.90 -20.65
C SER A 379 9.36 -16.04 -20.08
N VAL A 380 8.13 -15.73 -19.67
CA VAL A 380 7.13 -16.72 -19.25
C VAL A 380 6.75 -17.62 -20.42
N ASP A 381 6.43 -17.05 -21.59
CA ASP A 381 6.07 -17.82 -22.79
C ASP A 381 7.18 -18.81 -23.21
N ILE A 382 8.46 -18.41 -23.16
CA ILE A 382 9.60 -19.30 -23.44
C ILE A 382 9.63 -20.48 -22.46
N THR A 383 9.39 -20.21 -21.18
CA THR A 383 9.44 -21.20 -20.11
C THR A 383 8.30 -22.19 -20.23
N GLU A 384 7.06 -21.71 -20.39
CA GLU A 384 5.86 -22.55 -20.48
C GLU A 384 5.82 -23.40 -21.75
N ASN A 385 6.34 -22.89 -22.86
CA ASN A 385 6.40 -23.63 -24.12
C ASN A 385 7.62 -24.57 -24.22
N GLY A 386 8.50 -24.60 -23.20
CA GLY A 386 9.71 -25.44 -23.23
C GLY A 386 10.68 -25.04 -24.36
N HIS A 387 10.71 -23.77 -24.74
CA HIS A 387 11.55 -23.21 -25.80
C HIS A 387 12.99 -22.95 -25.34
N PHE A 388 13.57 -23.94 -24.67
CA PHE A 388 14.94 -23.89 -24.17
C PHE A 388 15.56 -25.29 -24.12
N ARG A 389 16.88 -25.35 -24.08
CA ARG A 389 17.66 -26.57 -23.84
C ARG A 389 18.79 -26.24 -22.87
N LEU A 390 18.98 -27.11 -21.87
CA LEU A 390 20.19 -27.13 -21.05
C LEU A 390 21.06 -28.29 -21.52
N ILE A 391 22.29 -27.98 -21.91
CA ILE A 391 23.23 -28.94 -22.47
C ILE A 391 24.38 -29.08 -21.48
N SER A 392 24.59 -30.27 -20.94
CA SER A 392 25.61 -30.52 -19.92
C SER A 392 26.97 -30.89 -20.52
N ASP A 393 26.98 -31.68 -21.60
CA ASP A 393 28.20 -32.29 -22.13
C ASP A 393 28.27 -32.23 -23.66
N VAL A 394 29.01 -31.27 -24.22
CA VAL A 394 29.32 -31.23 -25.66
C VAL A 394 30.83 -31.21 -25.88
N VAL A 395 31.28 -32.10 -26.77
CA VAL A 395 32.60 -32.07 -27.40
C VAL A 395 32.38 -31.75 -28.88
N GLY A 396 32.86 -30.60 -29.35
CA GLY A 396 32.68 -30.16 -30.73
C GLY A 396 31.39 -29.37 -30.95
N THR A 397 30.53 -29.80 -31.88
CA THR A 397 29.33 -29.06 -32.29
C THR A 397 28.05 -29.74 -31.82
N TYR A 398 27.22 -28.99 -31.12
CA TYR A 398 25.83 -29.35 -30.82
C TYR A 398 24.91 -28.82 -31.91
N VAL A 399 23.86 -29.58 -32.22
CA VAL A 399 22.88 -29.22 -33.24
C VAL A 399 21.47 -29.34 -32.68
N GLN A 400 20.66 -28.30 -32.84
CA GLN A 400 19.24 -28.27 -32.51
C GLN A 400 18.44 -27.86 -33.75
N GLU A 401 17.42 -28.64 -34.10
CA GLU A 401 16.44 -28.24 -35.12
C GLU A 401 15.30 -27.46 -34.46
N ILE A 402 14.95 -26.31 -35.03
CA ILE A 402 13.78 -25.51 -34.65
C ILE A 402 12.92 -25.34 -35.90
N ASP A 403 11.65 -25.73 -35.79
CA ASP A 403 10.69 -25.61 -36.88
C ASP A 403 9.84 -24.36 -36.71
N ILE A 404 9.90 -23.46 -37.70
CA ILE A 404 9.09 -22.24 -37.74
C ILE A 404 7.93 -22.47 -38.69
N GLN A 405 6.69 -22.38 -38.19
CA GLN A 405 5.50 -22.71 -38.99
C GLN A 405 5.00 -21.54 -39.85
N ASN A 406 5.06 -20.32 -39.31
CA ASN A 406 4.56 -19.09 -39.93
C ASN A 406 5.68 -18.06 -40.03
N ILE A 407 5.53 -17.05 -40.88
CA ILE A 407 6.50 -15.95 -40.97
C ILE A 407 6.59 -15.27 -39.59
N SER A 408 7.77 -15.35 -38.98
CA SER A 408 7.94 -15.00 -37.56
C SER A 408 9.20 -14.18 -37.33
N ASP A 409 9.21 -13.39 -36.27
CA ASP A 409 10.43 -12.91 -35.67
C ASP A 409 10.99 -14.00 -34.77
N PHE A 410 12.21 -14.44 -35.08
CA PHE A 410 12.89 -15.52 -34.37
C PHE A 410 14.14 -14.97 -33.68
N LYS A 411 14.19 -15.08 -32.35
CA LYS A 411 15.34 -14.70 -31.54
C LYS A 411 15.84 -15.92 -30.79
N ILE A 412 17.15 -16.16 -30.82
CA ILE A 412 17.80 -17.26 -30.13
C ILE A 412 19.07 -16.79 -29.43
N VAL A 413 19.28 -17.33 -28.24
CA VAL A 413 20.38 -16.96 -27.35
C VAL A 413 21.09 -18.22 -26.86
N VAL A 414 22.41 -18.16 -26.85
CA VAL A 414 23.27 -19.11 -26.13
C VAL A 414 23.95 -18.40 -24.97
N SER A 415 23.93 -18.99 -23.78
CA SER A 415 24.66 -18.48 -22.61
C SER A 415 25.40 -19.60 -21.88
N TRP A 416 26.55 -19.26 -21.31
CA TRP A 416 27.34 -20.15 -20.46
C TRP A 416 28.05 -19.38 -19.34
N ASN A 417 28.41 -20.09 -18.28
CA ASN A 417 29.35 -19.57 -17.30
C ASN A 417 30.77 -19.87 -17.76
N ASP A 418 31.56 -18.81 -17.91
CA ASP A 418 32.97 -18.94 -18.25
C ASP A 418 33.82 -18.99 -16.99
N VAL A 419 35.02 -19.55 -17.07
CA VAL A 419 35.94 -19.57 -15.93
C VAL A 419 36.39 -18.14 -15.58
N PRO A 420 36.77 -17.87 -14.32
CA PRO A 420 37.18 -16.54 -13.88
C PRO A 420 38.33 -15.97 -14.72
N GLY A 421 38.23 -14.69 -15.05
CA GLY A 421 39.23 -13.98 -15.85
C GLY A 421 38.63 -12.83 -16.65
N ILE A 422 39.45 -11.80 -16.92
CA ILE A 422 39.01 -10.58 -17.60
C ILE A 422 38.46 -10.82 -19.01
N GLN A 423 39.12 -11.69 -19.78
CA GLN A 423 38.73 -12.04 -21.14
C GLN A 423 37.92 -13.34 -21.15
N LEU A 424 37.21 -13.56 -22.25
CA LEU A 424 36.59 -14.84 -22.56
C LEU A 424 37.68 -15.92 -22.72
N ILE A 425 37.52 -17.04 -22.02
CA ILE A 425 38.47 -18.16 -22.02
C ILE A 425 37.87 -19.35 -22.77
N ASN A 426 36.63 -19.72 -22.44
CA ASN A 426 35.90 -20.71 -23.21
C ASN A 426 34.97 -20.01 -24.19
N ASP A 427 35.15 -20.34 -25.46
CA ASP A 427 34.53 -19.68 -26.60
C ASP A 427 33.58 -20.65 -27.32
N LEU A 428 32.30 -20.27 -27.38
CA LEU A 428 31.23 -21.03 -28.05
C LEU A 428 30.69 -20.18 -29.20
N ASP A 429 30.75 -20.73 -30.42
CA ASP A 429 30.23 -20.06 -31.62
C ASP A 429 28.81 -20.57 -31.94
N LEU A 430 27.82 -19.69 -31.87
CA LEU A 430 26.45 -19.88 -32.32
C LEU A 430 26.34 -19.53 -33.81
N LYS A 431 25.66 -20.38 -34.56
CA LYS A 431 25.33 -20.15 -35.96
C LYS A 431 23.97 -20.76 -36.26
N VAL A 432 23.14 -20.07 -37.04
CA VAL A 432 21.85 -20.60 -37.48
C VAL A 432 21.83 -20.71 -38.99
N ILE A 433 21.42 -21.88 -39.50
CA ILE A 433 21.26 -22.14 -40.93
C ILE A 433 19.76 -22.19 -41.23
N GLY A 434 19.30 -21.27 -42.08
CA GLY A 434 17.90 -21.19 -42.51
C GLY A 434 17.52 -22.28 -43.53
N PRO A 435 16.22 -22.45 -43.79
CA PRO A 435 15.72 -23.48 -44.70
C PRO A 435 16.17 -23.30 -46.17
N ASP A 436 16.55 -22.08 -46.55
CA ASP A 436 17.13 -21.73 -47.86
C ASP A 436 18.66 -21.89 -47.91
N GLY A 437 19.29 -22.30 -46.81
CA GLY A 437 20.74 -22.40 -46.66
C GLY A 437 21.43 -21.09 -46.27
N SER A 438 20.68 -20.02 -45.99
CA SER A 438 21.23 -18.78 -45.44
C SER A 438 21.88 -19.01 -44.08
N ILE A 439 22.97 -18.30 -43.81
CA ILE A 439 23.71 -18.40 -42.55
C ILE A 439 23.55 -17.11 -41.77
N HIS A 440 23.09 -17.23 -40.52
CA HIS A 440 22.93 -16.14 -39.58
C HIS A 440 23.97 -16.26 -38.46
N TYR A 441 24.62 -15.14 -38.16
CA TYR A 441 25.64 -15.01 -37.12
C TYR A 441 25.14 -14.13 -35.97
N PRO A 442 25.77 -14.23 -34.78
CA PRO A 442 25.47 -13.37 -33.64
C PRO A 442 25.67 -11.89 -33.93
N TRP A 443 25.05 -11.05 -33.11
CA TRP A 443 25.38 -9.63 -33.05
C TRP A 443 26.69 -9.39 -32.30
N VAL A 444 27.56 -8.55 -32.85
CA VAL A 444 28.79 -8.09 -32.21
C VAL A 444 28.94 -6.57 -32.30
N LEU A 445 29.54 -6.00 -31.26
CA LEU A 445 29.95 -4.59 -31.21
C LEU A 445 31.43 -4.43 -31.55
N LYS A 446 31.79 -3.20 -31.93
CA LYS A 446 33.20 -2.80 -32.01
C LYS A 446 33.72 -2.54 -30.61
N LYS A 447 34.93 -3.00 -30.31
CA LYS A 447 35.52 -2.89 -28.96
C LYS A 447 36.64 -1.87 -28.86
N GLU A 448 37.07 -1.30 -29.98
CA GLU A 448 38.11 -0.29 -30.00
C GLU A 448 37.69 0.94 -29.19
N ALA A 449 38.62 1.52 -28.42
CA ALA A 449 38.40 2.70 -27.59
C ALA A 449 38.32 3.98 -28.45
N ASP A 450 37.25 4.08 -29.24
CA ASP A 450 36.96 5.19 -30.13
C ASP A 450 35.46 5.54 -30.05
N GLU A 451 35.15 6.81 -29.82
CA GLU A 451 33.79 7.28 -29.60
C GLU A 451 32.86 7.01 -30.79
N VAL A 452 33.37 7.16 -32.01
CA VAL A 452 32.59 6.94 -33.24
C VAL A 452 32.34 5.45 -33.42
N LEU A 453 33.35 4.61 -33.22
CA LEU A 453 33.21 3.15 -33.36
C LEU A 453 32.24 2.57 -32.31
N LEU A 454 32.32 3.02 -31.06
CA LEU A 454 31.43 2.57 -29.97
C LEU A 454 30.00 3.12 -30.07
N SER A 455 29.74 4.03 -31.01
CA SER A 455 28.40 4.58 -31.25
C SER A 455 27.76 4.06 -32.53
N GLN A 456 28.41 3.14 -33.24
CA GLN A 456 27.86 2.48 -34.42
C GLN A 456 26.91 1.34 -34.01
N PRO A 457 25.87 1.04 -34.82
CA PRO A 457 25.02 -0.12 -34.61
C PRO A 457 25.83 -1.43 -34.61
N ALA A 458 25.29 -2.45 -33.94
CA ALA A 458 25.87 -3.79 -33.97
C ALA A 458 25.92 -4.35 -35.40
N ARG A 459 26.82 -5.32 -35.61
CA ARG A 459 26.95 -6.04 -36.89
C ARG A 459 26.87 -7.54 -36.65
N LYS A 460 26.54 -8.30 -37.71
CA LYS A 460 26.50 -9.77 -37.66
C LYS A 460 27.90 -10.35 -37.88
N ALA A 461 28.42 -11.16 -36.96
CA ALA A 461 29.65 -11.94 -37.07
C ALA A 461 29.79 -12.94 -35.89
N GLU A 462 30.77 -13.83 -35.95
CA GLU A 462 31.18 -14.68 -34.80
C GLU A 462 31.62 -13.79 -33.61
N ASP A 463 31.19 -14.14 -32.39
CA ASP A 463 31.43 -13.35 -31.17
C ASP A 463 32.43 -14.01 -30.22
N HIS A 464 33.70 -13.64 -30.37
CA HIS A 464 34.77 -14.13 -29.48
C HIS A 464 34.99 -13.24 -28.25
N THR A 465 33.99 -12.47 -27.81
CA THR A 465 34.13 -11.52 -26.70
C THR A 465 33.12 -11.78 -25.58
N ASN A 466 31.86 -12.06 -25.91
CA ASN A 466 30.80 -12.22 -24.91
C ASN A 466 30.52 -13.70 -24.60
N ASN A 467 30.12 -13.99 -23.36
CA ASN A 467 29.59 -15.31 -22.97
C ASN A 467 28.05 -15.41 -23.13
N ASN A 468 27.51 -14.54 -23.98
CA ASN A 468 26.13 -14.53 -24.43
C ASN A 468 26.15 -14.19 -25.92
N GLU A 469 25.73 -15.12 -26.76
CA GLU A 469 25.60 -14.89 -28.20
C GLU A 469 24.13 -14.83 -28.59
N VAL A 470 23.74 -13.79 -29.33
CA VAL A 470 22.34 -13.50 -29.67
C VAL A 470 22.19 -13.36 -31.18
N ILE A 471 21.27 -14.15 -31.75
CA ILE A 471 20.82 -14.04 -33.14
C ILE A 471 19.34 -13.68 -33.14
N ASP A 472 18.98 -12.63 -33.88
CA ASP A 472 17.62 -12.39 -34.34
C ASP A 472 17.53 -12.54 -35.87
N ILE A 473 16.38 -13.02 -36.31
CA ILE A 473 15.98 -13.16 -37.70
C ILE A 473 14.55 -12.63 -37.79
N LEU A 474 14.42 -11.38 -38.24
CA LEU A 474 13.11 -10.77 -38.49
C LEU A 474 12.53 -11.36 -39.77
N LEU A 475 11.21 -11.57 -39.80
CA LEU A 475 10.50 -12.16 -40.95
C LEU A 475 11.09 -13.51 -41.40
N ALA A 476 11.54 -14.33 -40.44
CA ALA A 476 12.01 -15.68 -40.66
C ALA A 476 10.96 -16.48 -41.44
N GLN A 477 11.35 -17.04 -42.58
CA GLN A 477 10.47 -17.82 -43.43
C GLN A 477 10.13 -19.17 -42.78
N PRO A 478 8.93 -19.72 -43.01
CA PRO A 478 8.58 -21.05 -42.53
C PRO A 478 9.59 -22.12 -42.97
N GLY A 479 9.89 -23.04 -42.05
CA GLY A 479 10.75 -24.18 -42.30
C GLY A 479 11.69 -24.48 -41.13
N LYS A 480 12.58 -25.43 -41.37
CA LYS A 480 13.55 -25.90 -40.38
C LYS A 480 14.77 -24.99 -40.35
N TYR A 481 15.06 -24.47 -39.16
CA TYR A 481 16.30 -23.77 -38.83
C TYR A 481 17.20 -24.72 -38.06
N ILE A 482 18.44 -24.85 -38.51
CA ILE A 482 19.46 -25.67 -37.87
C ILE A 482 20.32 -24.74 -37.02
N VAL A 483 20.22 -24.87 -35.71
CA VAL A 483 21.03 -24.15 -34.73
C VAL A 483 22.27 -24.98 -34.43
N GLU A 484 23.44 -24.44 -34.74
CA GLU A 484 24.73 -25.03 -34.43
C GLU A 484 25.41 -24.23 -33.31
N VAL A 485 25.80 -24.91 -32.23
CA VAL A 485 26.65 -24.33 -31.17
C VAL A 485 27.96 -25.11 -31.18
N LYS A 486 29.02 -24.45 -31.64
CA LYS A 486 30.35 -25.04 -31.78
C LYS A 486 31.22 -24.60 -30.62
N LYS A 487 31.76 -25.57 -29.90
CA LYS A 487 32.73 -25.33 -28.84
C LYS A 487 34.14 -25.25 -29.44
N ASN A 488 34.83 -24.12 -29.23
CA ASN A 488 36.23 -23.97 -29.63
C ASN A 488 37.17 -24.68 -28.61
N GLY A 489 37.92 -25.68 -29.08
CA GLY A 489 38.87 -26.46 -28.27
C GLY A 489 38.33 -27.78 -27.69
N ALA A 490 39.12 -28.46 -26.85
CA ALA A 490 38.89 -29.87 -26.49
C ALA A 490 38.16 -30.15 -25.15
N SER A 491 38.03 -29.17 -24.25
CA SER A 491 37.24 -29.31 -23.00
C SER A 491 35.73 -29.44 -23.24
N VAL A 492 35.03 -30.10 -22.31
CA VAL A 492 33.57 -30.10 -22.24
C VAL A 492 33.11 -28.82 -21.55
N MET A 493 32.00 -28.22 -22.02
CA MET A 493 31.41 -27.04 -21.39
C MET A 493 29.88 -27.12 -21.41
N PRO A 494 29.21 -26.93 -20.26
CA PRO A 494 27.76 -26.79 -20.22
C PRO A 494 27.34 -25.42 -20.74
N PHE A 495 26.21 -25.36 -21.43
CA PHE A 495 25.60 -24.13 -21.92
C PHE A 495 24.09 -24.29 -22.03
N ALA A 496 23.38 -23.17 -22.14
CA ALA A 496 21.95 -23.15 -22.39
C ALA A 496 21.65 -22.49 -23.72
N ILE A 497 20.57 -22.95 -24.37
CA ILE A 497 19.96 -22.28 -25.51
C ILE A 497 18.54 -21.92 -25.11
N ALA A 498 18.09 -20.70 -25.39
CA ALA A 498 16.69 -20.32 -25.30
C ALA A 498 16.27 -19.56 -26.56
N TRP A 499 15.03 -19.72 -26.98
CA TRP A 499 14.52 -19.02 -28.15
C TRP A 499 13.10 -18.52 -28.00
N HIS A 500 12.80 -17.43 -28.69
CA HIS A 500 11.47 -16.87 -28.81
C HIS A 500 11.08 -16.82 -30.29
N ILE A 501 9.84 -17.22 -30.56
CA ILE A 501 9.23 -17.17 -31.89
C ILE A 501 7.93 -16.39 -31.74
N GLN A 502 7.76 -15.35 -32.54
CA GLN A 502 6.54 -14.56 -32.58
C GLN A 502 6.14 -14.34 -34.03
N GLU A 503 4.90 -14.66 -34.40
CA GLU A 503 4.42 -14.38 -35.75
C GLU A 503 4.56 -12.89 -36.06
N SER A 504 5.05 -12.58 -37.26
CA SER A 504 5.41 -11.22 -37.64
C SER A 504 4.22 -10.25 -37.67
N ASN A 505 3.01 -10.76 -37.86
CA ASN A 505 1.74 -10.02 -37.82
C ASN A 505 1.04 -10.10 -36.45
N ALA A 506 1.60 -10.82 -35.47
CA ALA A 506 0.99 -10.96 -34.15
C ALA A 506 0.85 -9.60 -33.45
N PHE A 507 -0.20 -9.46 -32.65
CA PHE A 507 -0.44 -8.33 -31.78
C PHE A 507 -1.10 -8.80 -30.49
N SER A 508 -0.69 -8.25 -29.35
CA SER A 508 -1.36 -8.48 -28.07
C SER A 508 -1.27 -7.27 -27.16
N TRP A 509 -2.40 -6.89 -26.56
CA TRP A 509 -2.44 -5.86 -25.53
C TRP A 509 -1.75 -6.35 -24.26
N THR A 510 -0.90 -5.50 -23.68
CA THR A 510 -0.19 -5.78 -22.42
C THR A 510 -0.56 -4.77 -21.32
N TRP A 511 -1.10 -3.61 -21.67
CA TRP A 511 -1.75 -2.70 -20.73
C TRP A 511 -2.82 -1.84 -21.42
N PRO A 512 -4.01 -1.65 -20.83
CA PRO A 512 -4.47 -2.23 -19.56
C PRO A 512 -4.71 -3.74 -19.66
N TYR A 513 -4.48 -4.46 -18.56
CA TYR A 513 -4.77 -5.89 -18.46
C TYR A 513 -6.04 -6.15 -17.65
N GLY A 514 -6.77 -7.20 -18.01
CA GLY A 514 -8.00 -7.60 -17.32
C GLY A 514 -9.02 -6.45 -17.21
N LYS A 515 -9.62 -6.30 -16.02
CA LYS A 515 -10.53 -5.19 -15.70
C LYS A 515 -9.85 -4.08 -14.89
N ALA A 516 -8.52 -3.96 -14.97
CA ALA A 516 -7.78 -2.96 -14.22
C ALA A 516 -8.21 -1.56 -14.68
N PRO A 517 -8.64 -0.66 -13.76
CA PRO A 517 -9.06 0.69 -14.11
C PRO A 517 -7.87 1.53 -14.58
N ILE A 518 -8.14 2.55 -15.40
CA ILE A 518 -7.17 3.55 -15.84
C ILE A 518 -7.48 4.91 -15.21
N LEU A 519 -6.45 5.73 -14.99
CA LEU A 519 -6.63 7.06 -14.42
C LEU A 519 -7.32 7.99 -15.43
N LYS A 520 -8.10 8.96 -14.95
CA LYS A 520 -8.49 10.13 -15.76
C LYS A 520 -7.24 10.89 -16.25
N GLY A 521 -7.27 11.37 -17.49
CA GLY A 521 -6.15 12.09 -18.12
C GLY A 521 -5.19 11.16 -18.88
N GLU A 522 -3.91 11.51 -18.90
CA GLU A 522 -2.90 10.82 -19.72
C GLU A 522 -2.61 9.39 -19.22
N ASN A 523 -2.68 8.43 -20.14
CA ASN A 523 -2.33 7.03 -19.92
C ASN A 523 -1.40 6.53 -21.04
N ILE A 524 -0.49 5.62 -20.67
CA ILE A 524 0.39 4.92 -21.63
C ILE A 524 -0.17 3.52 -21.83
N LEU A 525 -0.87 3.29 -22.95
CA LEU A 525 -1.34 1.96 -23.34
C LEU A 525 -0.19 1.18 -23.95
N ARG A 526 -0.08 -0.12 -23.67
CA ARG A 526 1.06 -0.94 -24.12
C ARG A 526 0.62 -2.22 -24.81
N TYR A 527 1.44 -2.66 -25.76
CA TYR A 527 1.20 -3.85 -26.54
C TYR A 527 2.50 -4.50 -27.03
N ASP A 528 2.46 -5.80 -27.27
CA ASP A 528 3.47 -6.52 -28.03
C ASP A 528 3.00 -6.70 -29.47
N LYS A 529 3.94 -6.56 -30.40
CA LYS A 529 3.67 -6.69 -31.85
C LYS A 529 4.85 -7.33 -32.57
N GLY A 530 4.57 -8.06 -33.64
CA GLY A 530 5.60 -8.54 -34.56
C GLY A 530 6.11 -7.43 -35.50
N SER A 531 7.21 -7.69 -36.19
CA SER A 531 7.91 -6.73 -37.06
C SER A 531 7.13 -6.33 -38.31
N ALA A 532 6.15 -7.13 -38.74
CA ALA A 532 5.22 -6.81 -39.84
C ALA A 532 3.87 -6.26 -39.34
N SER A 533 3.69 -6.13 -38.03
CA SER A 533 2.43 -5.68 -37.43
C SER A 533 2.41 -4.15 -37.28
N TYR A 534 1.50 -3.53 -38.03
CA TYR A 534 1.28 -2.08 -38.05
C TYR A 534 -0.22 -1.75 -37.97
N PRO A 535 -0.91 -2.17 -36.89
CA PRO A 535 -2.35 -1.94 -36.79
C PRO A 535 -2.67 -0.47 -36.54
N THR A 536 -3.85 -0.05 -36.99
CA THR A 536 -4.46 1.20 -36.53
C THR A 536 -5.00 1.00 -35.13
N ILE A 537 -4.57 1.84 -34.19
CA ILE A 537 -5.03 1.77 -32.80
C ILE A 537 -6.22 2.70 -32.59
N MET A 538 -7.25 2.20 -31.90
CA MET A 538 -8.48 2.94 -31.63
C MET A 538 -8.94 2.73 -30.18
N ALA A 539 -9.61 3.73 -29.62
CA ALA A 539 -10.41 3.59 -28.40
C ALA A 539 -11.90 3.52 -28.78
N GLU A 540 -12.63 2.62 -28.13
CA GLU A 540 -14.08 2.45 -28.25
C GLU A 540 -14.73 2.65 -26.89
N TYR A 541 -15.73 3.52 -26.85
CA TYR A 541 -16.51 3.83 -25.65
C TYR A 541 -17.82 3.03 -25.65
N MET A 542 -18.39 2.83 -24.46
CA MET A 542 -19.65 2.06 -24.30
C MET A 542 -20.85 2.65 -25.06
N ASP A 543 -20.84 3.95 -25.37
CA ASP A 543 -21.87 4.60 -26.18
C ASP A 543 -21.70 4.36 -27.70
N GLY A 544 -20.67 3.61 -28.09
CA GLY A 544 -20.34 3.28 -29.47
C GLY A 544 -19.46 4.31 -30.18
N GLN A 545 -19.06 5.39 -29.50
CA GLN A 545 -18.09 6.33 -30.07
C GLN A 545 -16.72 5.67 -30.20
N MET A 546 -15.99 6.05 -31.25
CA MET A 546 -14.63 5.57 -31.49
C MET A 546 -13.69 6.73 -31.84
N SER A 547 -12.45 6.66 -31.36
CA SER A 547 -11.39 7.60 -31.70
C SER A 547 -10.11 6.86 -32.09
N VAL A 548 -9.52 7.23 -33.23
CA VAL A 548 -8.19 6.76 -33.64
C VAL A 548 -7.14 7.40 -32.76
N LEU A 549 -6.19 6.61 -32.27
CA LEU A 549 -5.07 7.07 -31.46
C LEU A 549 -3.82 7.23 -32.34
N GLU A 550 -3.05 8.28 -32.10
CA GLU A 550 -1.80 8.52 -32.82
C GLU A 550 -0.71 7.55 -32.33
N SER A 551 -0.32 6.60 -33.17
CA SER A 551 0.67 5.58 -32.84
C SER A 551 1.93 5.70 -33.71
N ASP A 552 3.10 5.54 -33.10
CA ASP A 552 4.37 5.35 -33.81
C ASP A 552 4.60 3.85 -34.04
N SER A 553 4.82 3.47 -35.30
CA SER A 553 5.05 2.08 -35.69
C SER A 553 6.35 1.49 -35.14
N SER A 554 7.29 2.31 -34.69
CA SER A 554 8.53 1.90 -34.02
C SER A 554 8.35 1.63 -32.53
N GLN A 555 7.20 1.99 -31.96
CA GLN A 555 6.93 1.90 -30.53
C GLN A 555 5.92 0.79 -30.19
N SER A 556 6.02 0.31 -28.95
CA SER A 556 5.13 -0.69 -28.34
C SER A 556 4.13 -0.07 -27.36
N PHE A 557 3.84 1.23 -27.54
CA PHE A 557 2.90 1.96 -26.72
C PHE A 557 2.19 3.06 -27.51
N VAL A 558 1.07 3.54 -26.97
CA VAL A 558 0.36 4.73 -27.46
C VAL A 558 -0.14 5.55 -26.29
N LEU A 559 -0.20 6.88 -26.47
CA LEU A 559 -0.76 7.79 -25.47
C LEU A 559 -2.27 7.89 -25.64
N PHE A 560 -2.97 7.86 -24.51
CA PHE A 560 -4.41 7.97 -24.46
C PHE A 560 -4.83 8.98 -23.40
N GLU A 561 -5.60 9.99 -23.81
CA GLU A 561 -6.20 10.96 -22.91
C GLU A 561 -7.60 10.46 -22.51
N ALA A 562 -7.72 9.93 -21.30
CA ALA A 562 -8.97 9.42 -20.76
C ALA A 562 -9.89 10.60 -20.37
N PRO A 563 -11.04 10.80 -21.06
CA PRO A 563 -11.74 12.08 -21.05
C PRO A 563 -12.52 12.35 -19.76
N LYS A 564 -13.14 11.32 -19.17
CA LYS A 564 -14.07 11.48 -18.07
C LYS A 564 -14.16 10.23 -17.19
N VAL A 565 -14.21 10.47 -15.88
CA VAL A 565 -14.42 9.45 -14.84
C VAL A 565 -15.80 8.82 -14.97
N GLY A 566 -15.86 7.50 -14.78
CA GLY A 566 -17.08 6.69 -14.87
C GLY A 566 -17.35 6.12 -16.26
N ASP A 567 -16.63 6.57 -17.30
CA ASP A 567 -16.75 6.00 -18.63
C ASP A 567 -16.00 4.66 -18.69
N ALA A 568 -16.58 3.65 -19.35
CA ALA A 568 -15.86 2.43 -19.69
C ALA A 568 -15.39 2.50 -21.15
N VAL A 569 -14.12 2.13 -21.36
CA VAL A 569 -13.42 2.16 -22.64
C VAL A 569 -12.73 0.82 -22.90
N ARG A 570 -12.63 0.43 -24.15
CA ARG A 570 -11.72 -0.63 -24.60
C ARG A 570 -10.91 -0.16 -25.80
N PHE A 571 -9.81 -0.84 -26.07
CA PHE A 571 -8.88 -0.50 -27.12
C PHE A 571 -8.87 -1.59 -28.19
N LEU A 572 -8.69 -1.16 -29.43
CA LEU A 572 -8.66 -2.03 -30.59
C LEU A 572 -7.40 -1.77 -31.38
N ALA A 573 -6.81 -2.85 -31.89
CA ALA A 573 -5.76 -2.78 -32.89
C ALA A 573 -6.29 -3.45 -34.15
N ILE A 574 -6.46 -2.67 -35.22
CA ILE A 574 -7.03 -3.12 -36.48
C ILE A 574 -5.92 -3.25 -37.51
N SER A 575 -5.65 -4.48 -37.93
CA SER A 575 -4.76 -4.79 -39.05
C SER A 575 -5.58 -5.13 -40.30
N GLU A 576 -4.93 -5.37 -41.44
CA GLU A 576 -5.63 -5.82 -42.66
C GLU A 576 -6.30 -7.19 -42.51
N LEU A 577 -5.75 -8.06 -41.63
CA LEU A 577 -6.17 -9.46 -41.49
C LEU A 577 -7.04 -9.70 -40.25
N ASP A 578 -6.75 -9.00 -39.16
CA ASP A 578 -7.34 -9.25 -37.84
C ASP A 578 -7.60 -7.97 -37.05
N THR A 579 -8.56 -8.05 -36.13
CA THR A 579 -8.84 -7.02 -35.11
C THR A 579 -8.63 -7.60 -33.72
N PHE A 580 -7.78 -6.95 -32.93
CA PHE A 580 -7.43 -7.36 -31.58
C PHE A 580 -8.06 -6.42 -30.55
N PHE A 581 -8.84 -6.99 -29.63
CA PHE A 581 -9.55 -6.23 -28.60
C PHE A 581 -8.83 -6.32 -27.26
N SER A 582 -8.68 -5.20 -26.57
CA SER A 582 -8.43 -5.22 -25.13
C SER A 582 -9.72 -5.60 -24.40
N GLN A 583 -9.58 -5.91 -23.12
CA GLN A 583 -10.72 -5.95 -22.22
C GLN A 583 -11.28 -4.54 -21.98
N TRP A 584 -12.52 -4.47 -21.53
CA TRP A 584 -13.11 -3.21 -21.04
C TRP A 584 -12.43 -2.79 -19.73
N THR A 585 -12.11 -1.50 -19.63
CA THR A 585 -11.57 -0.85 -18.43
C THR A 585 -12.40 0.38 -18.07
N LEU A 586 -12.45 0.70 -16.77
CA LEU A 586 -13.11 1.88 -16.24
C LEU A 586 -12.11 3.04 -16.18
N VAL A 587 -12.51 4.21 -16.68
CA VAL A 587 -11.82 5.47 -16.39
C VAL A 587 -12.20 5.90 -14.99
N SER A 588 -11.20 5.98 -14.12
CA SER A 588 -11.36 6.08 -12.68
C SER A 588 -10.57 7.25 -12.10
N ASP A 589 -11.10 7.85 -11.05
CA ASP A 589 -10.33 8.72 -10.17
C ASP A 589 -9.84 7.94 -8.95
N ARG A 590 -8.90 8.52 -8.19
CA ARG A 590 -8.47 7.94 -6.94
C ARG A 590 -9.30 8.54 -5.81
N PRO A 591 -10.17 7.77 -5.15
CA PRO A 591 -11.00 8.32 -4.08
C PRO A 591 -10.12 8.76 -2.91
N GLU A 592 -10.51 9.85 -2.24
CA GLU A 592 -9.86 10.32 -1.02
C GLU A 592 -10.64 9.89 0.21
N LEU A 593 -9.99 9.17 1.13
CA LEU A 593 -10.59 8.70 2.37
C LEU A 593 -10.29 9.68 3.52
N GLN A 594 -11.31 10.09 4.25
CA GLN A 594 -11.20 10.95 5.42
C GLN A 594 -11.93 10.31 6.60
N LEU A 595 -11.42 10.49 7.81
CA LEU A 595 -12.09 10.05 9.03
C LEU A 595 -12.89 11.21 9.61
N SER A 596 -14.21 11.04 9.68
CA SER A 596 -15.12 12.04 10.22
C SER A 596 -15.41 11.81 11.71
N SER A 597 -15.44 10.55 12.15
CA SER A 597 -15.65 10.21 13.57
C SER A 597 -14.81 9.03 14.04
N ARG A 598 -14.34 9.12 15.29
CA ARG A 598 -13.61 8.05 15.99
C ARG A 598 -14.18 7.87 17.40
N CYS A 599 -15.02 6.85 17.58
CA CYS A 599 -15.47 6.37 18.89
C CYS A 599 -14.66 5.12 19.28
N ILE A 600 -15.02 4.43 20.37
CA ILE A 600 -14.26 3.27 20.88
C ILE A 600 -14.44 2.02 20.01
N ASP A 601 -15.60 1.87 19.40
CA ASP A 601 -16.07 0.70 18.64
C ASP A 601 -16.64 1.04 17.26
N GLN A 602 -16.65 2.34 16.92
CA GLN A 602 -17.19 2.86 15.66
C GLN A 602 -16.23 3.89 15.04
N LEU A 603 -15.98 3.72 13.74
CA LEU A 603 -15.37 4.73 12.89
C LEU A 603 -16.39 5.15 11.83
N ILE A 604 -16.45 6.45 11.56
CA ILE A 604 -17.21 6.98 10.43
C ILE A 604 -16.21 7.63 9.48
N PHE A 605 -16.14 7.11 8.27
CA PHE A 605 -15.36 7.67 7.19
C PHE A 605 -16.25 8.43 6.22
N THR A 606 -15.70 9.44 5.58
CA THR A 606 -16.25 10.04 4.35
C THR A 606 -15.26 9.84 3.22
N TYR A 607 -15.77 9.77 1.99
CA TYR A 607 -14.92 9.68 0.82
C TYR A 607 -15.36 10.64 -0.30
N GLU A 608 -14.38 11.15 -1.02
CA GLU A 608 -14.59 11.97 -2.21
C GLU A 608 -14.21 11.16 -3.45
N SER A 609 -15.11 11.12 -4.44
CA SER A 609 -14.86 10.53 -5.76
C SER A 609 -15.76 11.21 -6.82
N GLU A 610 -15.24 11.37 -8.03
CA GLU A 610 -15.98 11.82 -9.21
C GLU A 610 -16.88 10.71 -9.79
N GLU A 611 -16.68 9.46 -9.40
CA GLU A 611 -17.44 8.31 -9.92
C GLU A 611 -18.89 8.26 -9.42
N LEU A 612 -19.79 7.90 -10.32
CA LEU A 612 -21.15 7.50 -10.00
C LEU A 612 -21.18 5.99 -9.71
N ALA A 613 -20.72 5.62 -8.52
CA ALA A 613 -20.65 4.22 -8.11
C ALA A 613 -22.02 3.60 -7.79
N ASP A 614 -22.09 2.28 -7.78
CA ASP A 614 -23.23 1.51 -7.27
C ASP A 614 -23.01 1.11 -5.80
N SER A 615 -21.75 0.90 -5.42
CA SER A 615 -21.37 0.51 -4.07
C SER A 615 -19.97 1.00 -3.73
N VAL A 616 -19.66 0.97 -2.43
CA VAL A 616 -18.35 1.33 -1.90
C VAL A 616 -17.83 0.24 -0.98
N SER A 617 -16.53 0.00 -1.03
CA SER A 617 -15.82 -0.97 -0.21
C SER A 617 -14.77 -0.27 0.64
N LEU A 618 -14.83 -0.47 1.96
CA LEU A 618 -13.75 -0.12 2.88
C LEU A 618 -12.88 -1.35 3.07
N ARG A 619 -11.58 -1.23 2.76
CA ARG A 619 -10.59 -2.25 3.08
C ARG A 619 -9.93 -1.91 4.39
N VAL A 620 -9.84 -2.91 5.26
CA VAL A 620 -9.20 -2.82 6.56
C VAL A 620 -8.05 -3.80 6.58
N TRP A 621 -6.84 -3.27 6.67
CA TRP A 621 -5.65 -4.11 6.78
C TRP A 621 -5.10 -4.07 8.21
N ARG A 622 -4.75 -5.24 8.76
CA ARG A 622 -4.17 -5.40 10.09
C ARG A 622 -3.29 -6.65 10.17
N ASN A 623 -2.06 -6.49 10.65
CA ASN A 623 -1.15 -7.61 10.97
C ASN A 623 -1.06 -8.68 9.86
N GLY A 624 -0.96 -8.24 8.60
CA GLY A 624 -0.85 -9.12 7.44
C GLY A 624 -2.17 -9.70 6.92
N LYS A 625 -3.33 -9.29 7.47
CA LYS A 625 -4.65 -9.68 6.97
C LYS A 625 -5.40 -8.48 6.43
N GLU A 626 -6.09 -8.67 5.30
CA GLU A 626 -7.00 -7.68 4.70
C GLU A 626 -8.44 -8.20 4.81
N ASP A 627 -9.33 -7.39 5.37
CA ASP A 627 -10.77 -7.58 5.37
C ASP A 627 -11.43 -6.51 4.49
N VAL A 628 -12.46 -6.88 3.72
CA VAL A 628 -13.17 -5.96 2.82
C VAL A 628 -14.63 -5.84 3.22
N PHE A 629 -15.05 -4.64 3.61
CA PHE A 629 -16.41 -4.30 4.03
C PHE A 629 -17.11 -3.56 2.91
N ARG A 630 -18.17 -4.16 2.35
CA ARG A 630 -18.96 -3.54 1.28
C ARG A 630 -20.22 -2.90 1.85
N GLN A 631 -20.53 -1.71 1.36
CA GLN A 631 -21.71 -0.94 1.72
C GLN A 631 -22.37 -0.36 0.45
N ALA A 632 -23.70 -0.25 0.47
CA ALA A 632 -24.40 0.57 -0.51
C ALA A 632 -24.01 2.06 -0.33
N LEU A 633 -24.06 2.83 -1.41
CA LEU A 633 -23.77 4.27 -1.32
C LEU A 633 -24.78 4.98 -0.41
N THR A 634 -24.27 5.90 0.39
CA THR A 634 -25.09 6.86 1.12
C THR A 634 -25.07 8.21 0.40
N GLN A 635 -26.10 9.03 0.64
CA GLN A 635 -26.21 10.36 0.00
C GLN A 635 -25.05 11.29 0.39
N ASP A 636 -24.51 11.11 1.59
CA ASP A 636 -23.40 11.90 2.14
C ASP A 636 -22.02 11.25 1.93
N ARG A 637 -21.94 10.14 1.18
CA ARG A 637 -20.70 9.41 0.88
C ARG A 637 -19.93 9.02 2.15
N SER A 638 -20.66 8.48 3.12
CA SER A 638 -20.12 8.00 4.38
C SER A 638 -20.07 6.47 4.42
N ILE A 639 -19.09 5.95 5.15
CA ILE A 639 -18.93 4.53 5.44
C ILE A 639 -18.80 4.36 6.94
N ILE A 640 -19.65 3.52 7.52
CA ILE A 640 -19.65 3.25 8.95
C ILE A 640 -18.98 1.90 9.17
N PHE A 641 -17.88 1.92 9.92
CA PHE A 641 -17.15 0.73 10.32
C PHE A 641 -17.39 0.45 11.81
N ASN A 642 -18.13 -0.61 12.08
CA ASN A 642 -18.32 -1.16 13.43
C ASN A 642 -17.45 -2.40 13.56
N GLY A 643 -16.44 -2.35 14.42
CA GLY A 643 -15.50 -3.46 14.56
C GLY A 643 -14.33 -3.09 15.44
N PHE A 644 -13.54 -4.10 15.82
CA PHE A 644 -12.29 -3.84 16.53
C PHE A 644 -11.30 -3.13 15.59
N PHE A 645 -10.71 -2.03 16.08
CA PHE A 645 -9.61 -1.31 15.45
C PHE A 645 -8.61 -0.85 16.50
N ASP A 646 -7.38 -0.67 16.05
CA ASP A 646 -6.24 -0.28 16.88
C ASP A 646 -5.28 0.60 16.08
N ALA A 647 -4.17 1.02 16.72
CA ALA A 647 -3.16 1.84 16.07
C ALA A 647 -2.42 1.15 14.91
N SER A 648 -2.53 -0.19 14.79
CA SER A 648 -1.94 -0.98 13.69
C SER A 648 -2.88 -1.15 12.50
N SER A 649 -4.11 -0.63 12.59
CA SER A 649 -5.14 -0.78 11.57
C SER A 649 -4.97 0.25 10.46
N TYR A 650 -5.13 -0.19 9.22
CA TYR A 650 -5.05 0.65 8.03
C TYR A 650 -6.34 0.61 7.24
N PHE A 651 -6.65 1.72 6.58
CA PHE A 651 -7.91 1.90 5.87
C PHE A 651 -7.66 2.44 4.47
N SER A 652 -8.40 1.90 3.51
CA SER A 652 -8.53 2.44 2.17
C SER A 652 -9.94 2.21 1.65
N VAL A 653 -10.36 3.02 0.68
CA VAL A 653 -11.68 2.95 0.08
C VAL A 653 -11.57 2.69 -1.41
N GLN A 654 -12.53 1.94 -1.94
CA GLN A 654 -12.66 1.66 -3.36
C GLN A 654 -14.14 1.68 -3.74
N THR A 655 -14.48 2.34 -4.83
CA THR A 655 -15.83 2.37 -5.40
C THR A 655 -16.00 1.27 -6.43
N GLN A 656 -17.24 0.89 -6.72
CA GLN A 656 -17.57 -0.08 -7.76
C GLN A 656 -18.73 0.44 -8.62
N THR A 657 -18.55 0.42 -9.93
CA THR A 657 -19.49 0.95 -10.94
C THR A 657 -19.72 -0.12 -12.01
N GLU A 658 -20.96 -0.58 -12.20
CA GLU A 658 -21.34 -1.57 -13.23
C GLU A 658 -20.49 -2.85 -13.21
N GLY A 659 -20.02 -3.25 -12.02
CA GLY A 659 -19.16 -4.42 -11.84
C GLY A 659 -17.66 -4.17 -12.05
N PHE A 660 -17.24 -2.97 -12.44
CA PHE A 660 -15.85 -2.53 -12.47
C PHE A 660 -15.46 -1.89 -11.13
N ALA A 661 -14.31 -2.30 -10.58
CA ALA A 661 -13.74 -1.66 -9.41
C ALA A 661 -12.92 -0.45 -9.83
N SER A 662 -13.04 0.65 -9.10
CA SER A 662 -12.25 1.86 -9.31
C SER A 662 -10.82 1.70 -8.81
N LEU A 663 -9.98 2.71 -9.01
CA LEU A 663 -8.72 2.81 -8.29
C LEU A 663 -9.00 2.95 -6.80
N ARG A 664 -8.17 2.33 -5.96
CA ARG A 664 -8.30 2.41 -4.51
C ARG A 664 -7.65 3.70 -3.99
N SER A 665 -8.18 4.25 -2.90
CA SER A 665 -7.45 5.26 -2.14
C SER A 665 -6.12 4.69 -1.64
N VAL A 666 -5.14 5.55 -1.37
CA VAL A 666 -3.92 5.09 -0.69
C VAL A 666 -4.29 4.49 0.66
N LEU A 667 -3.69 3.35 1.01
CA LEU A 667 -3.85 2.74 2.32
C LEU A 667 -3.18 3.63 3.39
N ARG A 668 -3.93 4.03 4.42
CA ARG A 668 -3.45 4.94 5.47
C ARG A 668 -3.64 4.33 6.86
N PRO A 669 -2.68 4.48 7.78
CA PRO A 669 -2.83 4.00 9.16
C PRO A 669 -3.85 4.85 9.91
N LEU A 670 -4.51 4.25 10.91
CA LEU A 670 -5.46 4.94 11.78
C LEU A 670 -4.85 6.20 12.45
N SER A 671 -3.55 6.19 12.72
CA SER A 671 -2.81 7.31 13.31
C SER A 671 -2.77 8.56 12.43
N ASN A 672 -2.96 8.43 11.11
CA ASN A 672 -2.99 9.57 10.19
C ASN A 672 -4.33 10.30 10.22
N PHE A 673 -5.31 9.77 10.95
CA PHE A 673 -6.64 10.31 11.03
C PHE A 673 -6.93 10.89 12.43
N PHE A 674 -7.35 12.15 12.46
CA PHE A 674 -7.79 12.83 13.69
C PHE A 674 -9.29 13.09 13.61
N ALA A 675 -10.05 12.53 14.54
CA ALA A 675 -11.49 12.77 14.65
C ALA A 675 -11.96 12.66 16.10
N GLN A 676 -13.06 13.35 16.42
CA GLN A 676 -13.78 13.20 17.69
C GLN A 676 -14.84 12.11 17.58
N CYS A 677 -15.38 11.62 18.70
CA CYS A 677 -16.52 10.70 18.66
C CYS A 677 -17.78 11.43 18.14
N LEU A 678 -18.73 10.67 17.60
CA LEU A 678 -19.93 11.15 16.91
C LEU A 678 -20.71 12.12 17.79
N VAL A 679 -20.91 11.74 19.06
CA VAL A 679 -21.49 12.61 20.10
C VAL A 679 -20.37 13.03 21.05
N THR A 680 -20.19 14.33 21.21
CA THR A 680 -19.21 14.91 22.16
C THR A 680 -19.86 15.31 23.48
N SER A 681 -21.12 15.73 23.44
CA SER A 681 -21.96 15.85 24.64
C SER A 681 -23.44 15.69 24.29
N TYR A 682 -24.19 15.04 25.19
CA TYR A 682 -25.64 15.13 25.24
C TYR A 682 -26.03 15.33 26.70
N ASP A 683 -26.48 16.53 27.01
CA ASP A 683 -26.77 16.98 28.37
C ASP A 683 -28.05 17.82 28.40
N GLY A 684 -28.57 18.07 29.58
CA GLY A 684 -29.76 18.91 29.72
C GLY A 684 -29.89 19.49 31.11
N LYS A 685 -30.67 20.56 31.21
CA LYS A 685 -30.97 21.23 32.47
C LYS A 685 -32.41 21.69 32.51
N ILE A 686 -32.94 21.77 33.72
CA ILE A 686 -34.22 22.45 33.98
C ILE A 686 -33.96 23.96 33.96
N ASP A 687 -34.72 24.69 33.16
CA ASP A 687 -34.60 26.14 32.96
C ASP A 687 -35.99 26.77 33.07
N GLY A 688 -36.36 27.17 34.29
CA GLY A 688 -37.71 27.64 34.59
C GLY A 688 -38.75 26.52 34.48
N ASP A 689 -39.71 26.69 33.58
CA ASP A 689 -40.79 25.75 33.29
C ASP A 689 -40.47 24.77 32.13
N LYS A 690 -39.24 24.81 31.61
CA LYS A 690 -38.78 23.99 30.48
C LYS A 690 -37.60 23.10 30.85
N ILE A 691 -37.38 22.08 30.03
CA ILE A 691 -36.11 21.36 29.96
C ILE A 691 -35.40 21.78 28.67
N ASN A 692 -34.17 22.28 28.84
CA ASN A 692 -33.29 22.65 27.75
C ASN A 692 -32.24 21.55 27.59
N LEU A 693 -32.39 20.74 26.54
CA LEU A 693 -31.43 19.73 26.13
C LEU A 693 -30.43 20.34 25.16
N ARG A 694 -29.17 19.95 25.28
CA ARG A 694 -28.09 20.32 24.36
C ARG A 694 -27.42 19.07 23.83
N LEU A 695 -27.36 18.97 22.51
CA LEU A 695 -26.65 17.91 21.80
C LEU A 695 -25.52 18.54 20.99
N LYS A 696 -24.29 18.08 21.24
CA LYS A 696 -23.11 18.42 20.44
C LYS A 696 -22.57 17.20 19.72
N LEU A 697 -22.50 17.30 18.41
CA LEU A 697 -21.90 16.29 17.54
C LEU A 697 -20.45 16.65 17.20
N GLY A 698 -19.61 15.63 17.10
CA GLY A 698 -18.27 15.77 16.51
C GLY A 698 -18.33 15.86 14.98
N THR A 699 -19.34 15.23 14.36
CA THR A 699 -19.61 15.27 12.92
C THR A 699 -21.09 15.00 12.64
N TYR A 700 -21.60 15.48 11.51
CA TYR A 700 -22.90 15.06 10.96
C TYR A 700 -22.76 14.00 9.86
N ALA A 701 -21.53 13.62 9.48
CA ALA A 701 -21.28 12.54 8.52
C ALA A 701 -21.82 11.20 9.05
N GLY A 702 -22.43 10.42 8.18
CA GLY A 702 -23.13 9.19 8.52
C GLY A 702 -24.55 9.39 9.04
N VAL A 703 -24.94 10.60 9.44
CA VAL A 703 -26.20 10.85 10.16
C VAL A 703 -27.35 11.15 9.20
N SER A 704 -28.34 10.26 9.16
CA SER A 704 -29.57 10.47 8.39
C SER A 704 -30.62 11.27 9.17
N SER A 705 -30.75 11.02 10.46
CA SER A 705 -31.68 11.75 11.31
C SER A 705 -31.29 11.73 12.77
N ILE A 706 -31.69 12.78 13.48
CA ILE A 706 -31.59 12.89 14.93
C ILE A 706 -33.02 12.99 15.45
N LYS A 707 -33.37 12.14 16.40
CA LYS A 707 -34.68 12.10 17.04
C LYS A 707 -34.51 12.17 18.55
N VAL A 708 -35.35 12.99 19.19
CA VAL A 708 -35.49 12.99 20.65
C VAL A 708 -36.95 12.71 20.98
N ARG A 709 -37.16 11.66 21.78
CA ARG A 709 -38.47 11.27 22.30
C ARG A 709 -38.47 11.45 23.82
N ARG A 710 -39.59 11.89 24.37
CA ARG A 710 -39.82 11.94 25.81
C ARG A 710 -40.72 10.77 26.20
N LYS A 711 -40.24 9.93 27.11
CA LYS A 711 -40.99 8.86 27.74
C LYS A 711 -41.49 9.29 29.11
N THR A 712 -42.76 9.09 29.33
CA THR A 712 -43.46 9.39 30.60
C THR A 712 -44.27 8.17 31.04
N VAL A 713 -44.90 8.25 32.21
CA VAL A 713 -45.87 7.23 32.64
C VAL A 713 -47.09 7.13 31.72
N GLU A 714 -47.39 8.17 30.94
CA GLU A 714 -48.53 8.23 30.01
C GLU A 714 -48.19 7.72 28.60
N GLY A 715 -46.90 7.53 28.29
CA GLY A 715 -46.42 7.04 27.00
C GLY A 715 -45.24 7.82 26.43
N ASP A 716 -44.91 7.51 25.18
CA ASP A 716 -43.78 8.05 24.40
C ASP A 716 -44.26 9.20 23.49
N GLN A 717 -43.56 10.33 23.51
CA GLN A 717 -43.89 11.52 22.69
C GLN A 717 -42.66 12.02 21.92
N ALA A 718 -42.80 12.30 20.62
CA ALA A 718 -41.72 12.90 19.83
C ALA A 718 -41.57 14.39 20.17
N ILE A 719 -40.36 14.81 20.54
CA ILE A 719 -40.03 16.19 20.94
C ILE A 719 -39.27 16.90 19.83
N PHE A 720 -38.28 16.23 19.24
CA PHE A 720 -37.44 16.79 18.19
C PHE A 720 -37.16 15.75 17.13
N SER A 721 -37.15 16.19 15.86
CA SER A 721 -36.71 15.37 14.74
C SER A 721 -36.11 16.28 13.67
N ILE A 722 -34.91 15.95 13.23
CA ILE A 722 -34.29 16.59 12.06
C ILE A 722 -33.75 15.49 11.14
N ASN A 723 -33.98 15.66 9.84
CA ASN A 723 -33.43 14.80 8.80
C ASN A 723 -32.25 15.53 8.14
N ALA A 724 -31.20 14.78 7.78
CA ALA A 724 -29.97 15.27 7.16
C ALA A 724 -29.37 16.52 7.86
N PRO A 725 -29.05 16.43 9.16
CA PRO A 725 -28.53 17.56 9.93
C PRO A 725 -27.27 18.16 9.27
N GLN A 726 -27.16 19.49 9.29
CA GLN A 726 -25.99 20.25 8.80
C GLN A 726 -25.31 21.06 9.91
N LEU A 727 -25.77 20.88 11.16
CA LEU A 727 -25.27 21.57 12.34
C LEU A 727 -24.63 20.56 13.29
N LEU A 728 -23.69 21.05 14.11
CA LEU A 728 -23.01 20.26 15.14
C LEU A 728 -23.49 20.59 16.57
N ASP A 729 -24.28 21.65 16.75
CA ASP A 729 -24.81 22.06 18.06
C ASP A 729 -26.33 22.24 17.93
N PHE A 730 -27.08 21.53 18.75
CA PHE A 730 -28.53 21.56 18.79
C PHE A 730 -28.99 21.93 20.19
N SER A 731 -29.88 22.92 20.26
CA SER A 731 -30.61 23.28 21.47
C SER A 731 -32.07 22.88 21.29
N ILE A 732 -32.55 21.99 22.14
CA ILE A 732 -33.89 21.41 22.06
C ILE A 732 -34.62 21.77 23.35
N GLU A 733 -35.70 22.53 23.23
CA GLU A 733 -36.53 22.90 24.37
C GLU A 733 -37.80 22.04 24.40
N ASP A 734 -38.19 21.59 25.59
CA ASP A 734 -39.45 20.90 25.84
C ASP A 734 -40.16 21.43 27.10
N ILE A 735 -41.48 21.31 27.13
CA ILE A 735 -42.30 21.58 28.32
C ILE A 735 -42.60 20.22 28.97
N PRO A 736 -41.88 19.83 30.05
CA PRO A 736 -42.01 18.52 30.69
C PRO A 736 -43.39 18.30 31.35
N VAL A 737 -43.73 17.03 31.58
CA VAL A 737 -44.85 16.69 32.47
C VAL A 737 -44.40 16.72 33.93
N ILE A 738 -45.33 16.89 34.87
CA ILE A 738 -45.02 16.86 36.30
C ILE A 738 -44.56 15.44 36.67
N GLY A 739 -43.43 15.33 37.37
CA GLY A 739 -42.83 14.06 37.78
C GLY A 739 -41.72 13.59 36.84
N TYR A 740 -41.66 12.29 36.56
CA TYR A 740 -40.56 11.68 35.81
C TYR A 740 -40.69 11.90 34.29
N ASN A 741 -39.60 12.37 33.69
CA ASN A 741 -39.44 12.58 32.25
C ASN A 741 -38.12 11.97 31.81
N GLU A 742 -38.15 11.00 30.91
CA GLU A 742 -36.95 10.45 30.29
C GLU A 742 -36.85 10.93 28.85
N TYR A 743 -35.75 11.58 28.48
CA TYR A 743 -35.50 12.03 27.12
C TYR A 743 -34.52 11.06 26.46
N PHE A 744 -35.03 10.30 25.49
CA PHE A 744 -34.28 9.33 24.71
C PHE A 744 -33.81 9.98 23.40
N LEU A 745 -32.50 10.10 23.24
CA LEU A 745 -31.83 10.48 22.00
C LEU A 745 -31.59 9.24 21.14
N GLU A 746 -31.94 9.34 19.86
CA GLU A 746 -31.68 8.33 18.83
C GLU A 746 -31.08 9.03 17.60
N ILE A 747 -29.85 8.67 17.25
CA ILE A 747 -29.19 9.13 16.02
C ILE A 747 -29.17 7.95 15.04
N LEU A 748 -29.77 8.14 13.87
CA LEU A 748 -29.88 7.10 12.84
C LEU A 748 -28.93 7.37 11.67
N GLY A 749 -28.41 6.30 11.08
CA GLY A 749 -27.62 6.30 9.86
C GLY A 749 -28.49 6.23 8.60
N PHE A 750 -27.89 6.48 7.43
CA PHE A 750 -28.59 6.40 6.13
C PHE A 750 -29.05 4.98 5.76
N ASP A 751 -28.48 3.96 6.37
CA ASP A 751 -28.90 2.56 6.30
C ASP A 751 -30.03 2.21 7.30
N GLY A 752 -30.52 3.20 8.05
CA GLY A 752 -31.56 3.03 9.05
C GLY A 752 -31.09 2.46 10.38
N ARG A 753 -29.78 2.20 10.55
CA ARG A 753 -29.21 1.68 11.79
C ARG A 753 -29.10 2.76 12.85
N VAL A 754 -29.17 2.38 14.13
CA VAL A 754 -28.91 3.30 15.26
C VAL A 754 -27.39 3.46 15.39
N LEU A 755 -26.91 4.69 15.25
CA LEU A 755 -25.49 5.05 15.40
C LEU A 755 -25.14 5.40 16.84
N TYR A 756 -26.08 6.03 17.55
CA TYR A 756 -25.93 6.45 18.93
C TYR A 756 -27.29 6.53 19.61
N GLU A 757 -27.36 6.07 20.85
CA GLU A 757 -28.52 6.22 21.72
C GLU A 757 -28.10 6.57 23.14
N GLN A 758 -28.88 7.42 23.80
CA GLN A 758 -28.66 7.79 25.20
C GLN A 758 -29.96 8.31 25.81
N SER A 759 -30.24 7.94 27.06
CA SER A 759 -31.31 8.52 27.87
C SER A 759 -30.77 9.59 28.83
N LEU A 760 -31.54 10.65 29.02
CA LEU A 760 -31.39 11.59 30.14
C LEU A 760 -32.67 11.61 30.96
N GLU A 761 -32.53 11.47 32.26
CA GLU A 761 -33.67 11.43 33.18
C GLU A 761 -33.79 12.76 33.93
N PHE A 762 -34.99 13.34 33.93
CA PHE A 762 -35.32 14.53 34.68
C PHE A 762 -36.58 14.31 35.49
N PHE A 763 -36.53 14.81 36.71
CA PHE A 763 -37.69 14.85 37.57
C PHE A 763 -38.16 16.30 37.69
N PHE A 764 -39.31 16.61 37.09
CA PHE A 764 -39.77 17.98 36.95
C PHE A 764 -40.88 18.32 37.95
N VAL A 765 -40.66 19.41 38.68
CA VAL A 765 -41.63 20.08 39.54
C VAL A 765 -41.82 21.50 39.01
N PRO A 766 -43.06 21.96 38.72
CA PRO A 766 -43.30 23.29 38.21
C PRO A 766 -42.71 24.40 39.12
N PRO A 767 -42.31 25.55 38.55
CA PRO A 767 -41.83 26.68 39.34
C PRO A 767 -42.83 27.09 40.43
N ALA A 768 -42.32 27.34 41.64
CA ALA A 768 -43.12 27.66 42.82
C ALA A 768 -44.15 26.58 43.24
N SER A 769 -43.99 25.33 42.80
CA SER A 769 -44.76 24.17 43.25
C SER A 769 -43.88 23.19 44.02
N PHE A 770 -44.53 22.31 44.78
CA PHE A 770 -43.88 21.29 45.60
C PHE A 770 -44.38 19.92 45.18
N LEU A 771 -43.49 18.96 45.00
CA LEU A 771 -43.88 17.58 44.89
C LEU A 771 -43.72 16.87 46.23
N ILE A 772 -44.76 16.15 46.61
CA ILE A 772 -44.76 15.28 47.78
C ILE A 772 -44.59 13.84 47.36
N SER A 773 -43.64 13.15 48.00
CA SER A 773 -43.46 11.71 47.83
C SER A 773 -43.01 11.04 49.13
N PRO A 774 -43.52 9.85 49.47
CA PRO A 774 -44.66 9.19 48.84
C PRO A 774 -46.00 9.80 49.28
N ASN A 775 -47.00 9.79 48.40
CA ASN A 775 -48.36 10.25 48.71
C ASN A 775 -49.18 9.21 49.54
N VAL A 776 -48.57 8.06 49.82
CA VAL A 776 -49.04 7.04 50.75
C VAL A 776 -47.82 6.58 51.54
N VAL A 777 -47.82 6.81 52.84
CA VAL A 777 -46.65 6.60 53.72
C VAL A 777 -47.04 5.72 54.90
N SER A 778 -46.17 4.83 55.35
CA SER A 778 -46.45 4.06 56.58
C SER A 778 -46.25 4.96 57.80
N SER A 779 -47.01 4.74 58.86
CA SER A 779 -46.80 5.49 60.12
C SER A 779 -45.35 5.36 60.61
N GLY A 780 -44.65 6.49 60.77
CA GLY A 780 -43.25 6.57 61.17
C GLY A 780 -42.24 6.65 60.02
N GLU A 781 -42.69 6.62 58.77
CA GLU A 781 -41.84 6.89 57.59
C GLU A 781 -41.89 8.37 57.20
N GLU A 782 -40.88 8.81 56.47
CA GLU A 782 -40.69 10.20 56.07
C GLU A 782 -41.49 10.54 54.80
N ILE A 783 -42.04 11.76 54.76
CA ILE A 783 -42.61 12.36 53.55
C ILE A 783 -41.66 13.44 53.05
N TYR A 784 -41.23 13.33 51.80
CA TYR A 784 -40.34 14.29 51.16
C TYR A 784 -41.10 15.37 50.38
N PHE A 785 -40.60 16.59 50.46
CA PHE A 785 -41.08 17.79 49.80
C PHE A 785 -39.98 18.34 48.91
N ASN A 786 -40.14 18.15 47.60
CA ASN A 786 -39.13 18.51 46.61
C ASN A 786 -39.57 19.73 45.79
N GLN A 787 -38.62 20.64 45.57
CA GLN A 787 -38.78 21.84 44.74
C GLN A 787 -37.68 21.88 43.68
N ASN A 788 -37.94 22.49 42.52
CA ASN A 788 -36.91 22.68 41.48
C ASN A 788 -36.14 24.01 41.60
N GLN A 789 -36.73 25.02 42.23
CA GLN A 789 -36.07 26.27 42.57
C GLN A 789 -36.25 26.49 44.06
N PHE A 790 -35.14 26.74 44.77
CA PHE A 790 -35.22 26.98 46.20
C PHE A 790 -36.06 28.22 46.49
N LYS A 791 -37.27 28.01 47.04
CA LYS A 791 -38.11 29.06 47.59
C LYS A 791 -38.44 28.68 49.05
N PRO A 792 -38.05 29.52 50.02
CA PRO A 792 -38.42 29.28 51.41
C PRO A 792 -39.93 29.26 51.55
N ALA A 793 -40.45 28.20 52.15
CA ALA A 793 -41.88 28.01 52.33
C ALA A 793 -42.18 27.45 53.70
N LYS A 794 -43.46 27.43 54.04
CA LYS A 794 -43.98 26.83 55.25
C LYS A 794 -45.09 25.87 54.86
N ILE A 795 -45.08 24.68 55.44
CA ILE A 795 -46.13 23.69 55.27
C ILE A 795 -47.01 23.61 56.51
N LEU A 796 -48.32 23.58 56.29
CA LEU A 796 -49.36 23.40 57.28
C LEU A 796 -50.10 22.11 56.93
N VAL A 797 -50.10 21.13 57.83
CA VAL A 797 -50.82 19.86 57.66
C VAL A 797 -52.07 19.89 58.53
N TYR A 798 -53.20 19.48 57.96
CA TYR A 798 -54.54 19.51 58.53
C TYR A 798 -55.13 18.10 58.61
N THR A 799 -55.92 17.83 59.66
CA THR A 799 -56.84 16.70 59.68
C THR A 799 -58.02 16.91 58.71
N PRO A 800 -58.83 15.89 58.41
CA PRO A 800 -60.06 16.05 57.63
C PRO A 800 -61.09 17.01 58.25
N THR A 801 -60.98 17.29 59.55
CA THR A 801 -61.80 18.27 60.27
C THR A 801 -61.25 19.70 60.21
N GLY A 802 -60.09 19.91 59.57
CA GLY A 802 -59.46 21.22 59.38
C GLY A 802 -58.56 21.68 60.52
N ALA A 803 -58.25 20.84 61.50
CA ALA A 803 -57.31 21.17 62.57
C ALA A 803 -55.87 21.04 62.09
N ILE A 804 -55.03 22.05 62.31
CA ILE A 804 -53.59 21.99 62.01
C ILE A 804 -52.92 21.04 63.01
N VAL A 805 -52.19 20.06 62.50
CA VAL A 805 -51.49 19.04 63.28
C VAL A 805 -49.97 19.12 63.15
N LEU A 806 -49.48 19.78 62.11
CA LEU A 806 -48.05 19.97 61.89
C LEU A 806 -47.82 21.27 61.10
N GLU A 807 -46.80 22.02 61.52
CA GLU A 807 -46.33 23.25 60.88
C GLU A 807 -44.80 23.20 60.82
N GLU A 808 -44.22 23.22 59.62
CA GLU A 808 -42.77 23.13 59.41
C GLU A 808 -42.30 24.12 58.34
N GLU A 809 -41.07 24.61 58.47
CA GLU A 809 -40.44 25.45 57.45
C GLU A 809 -39.64 24.58 56.47
N LEU A 810 -39.84 24.81 55.17
CA LEU A 810 -39.14 24.11 54.10
C LEU A 810 -38.01 25.02 53.60
N LEU A 811 -36.79 24.76 54.08
CA LEU A 811 -35.62 25.63 53.93
C LEU A 811 -34.52 25.05 53.01
N SER A 812 -34.77 23.93 52.36
CA SER A 812 -33.95 23.40 51.25
C SER A 812 -34.78 22.97 50.04
N ILE A 813 -34.07 22.59 48.97
CA ILE A 813 -34.63 22.08 47.70
C ILE A 813 -35.34 20.73 47.91
N SER A 814 -34.88 19.94 48.88
CA SER A 814 -35.51 18.70 49.35
C SER A 814 -35.51 18.71 50.87
N GLU A 815 -36.69 18.64 51.46
CA GLU A 815 -36.92 18.54 52.91
C GLU A 815 -37.81 17.34 53.18
N TYR A 816 -37.76 16.81 54.39
CA TYR A 816 -38.67 15.75 54.81
C TYR A 816 -39.38 16.11 56.11
N ILE A 817 -40.56 15.51 56.29
CA ILE A 817 -41.31 15.58 57.52
C ILE A 817 -41.48 14.17 58.05
N ASP A 818 -41.19 14.01 59.33
CA ASP A 818 -41.41 12.76 60.03
C ASP A 818 -42.88 12.58 60.41
N THR A 819 -43.44 11.41 60.13
CA THR A 819 -44.83 11.08 60.43
C THR A 819 -45.04 10.41 61.79
N TYR A 820 -44.01 10.23 62.64
CA TYR A 820 -44.14 9.56 63.94
C TYR A 820 -45.25 10.16 64.83
N GLN A 821 -45.50 11.46 64.72
CA GLN A 821 -46.50 12.14 65.55
C GLN A 821 -47.91 12.14 64.94
N LEU A 822 -48.07 11.61 63.73
CA LEU A 822 -49.32 11.59 63.00
C LEU A 822 -49.96 10.20 63.03
N SER A 823 -51.23 10.13 63.41
CA SER A 823 -52.00 8.87 63.42
C SER A 823 -52.36 8.44 62.00
N LYS A 824 -52.65 7.15 61.79
CA LYS A 824 -53.14 6.62 60.50
C LYS A 824 -54.39 7.36 60.04
N GLY A 825 -54.41 7.81 58.79
CA GLY A 825 -55.51 8.62 58.25
C GLY A 825 -55.12 9.49 57.07
N LEU A 826 -56.13 10.12 56.45
CA LEU A 826 -55.95 11.10 55.38
C LEU A 826 -55.67 12.47 55.99
N TYR A 827 -54.61 13.13 55.54
CA TYR A 827 -54.28 14.50 55.92
C TYR A 827 -54.32 15.40 54.70
N PHE A 828 -54.71 16.64 54.88
CA PHE A 828 -54.60 17.69 53.87
C PHE A 828 -53.40 18.55 54.22
N TYR A 829 -52.73 19.14 53.24
CA TYR A 829 -51.66 20.07 53.50
C TYR A 829 -51.83 21.34 52.66
N ARG A 830 -51.27 22.44 53.14
CA ARG A 830 -51.10 23.69 52.40
C ARG A 830 -49.67 24.15 52.56
N ILE A 831 -49.05 24.54 51.46
CA ILE A 831 -47.71 25.11 51.43
C ILE A 831 -47.86 26.57 51.07
N THR A 832 -47.24 27.45 51.84
CA THR A 832 -47.34 28.90 51.70
C THR A 832 -45.96 29.54 51.76
N SER A 833 -45.89 30.81 51.38
CA SER A 833 -44.85 31.74 51.83
C SER A 833 -44.69 31.71 53.34
N ILE A 834 -43.48 32.05 53.83
CA ILE A 834 -43.18 32.13 55.27
C ILE A 834 -44.13 33.11 55.99
N ASP A 835 -44.54 34.20 55.33
CA ASP A 835 -45.48 35.18 55.88
C ASP A 835 -46.97 34.81 55.68
N LEU A 836 -47.24 33.59 55.19
CA LEU A 836 -48.55 33.00 54.95
C LEU A 836 -49.45 33.77 53.95
N LYS A 837 -48.92 34.77 53.23
CA LYS A 837 -49.73 35.62 52.34
C LYS A 837 -49.98 35.00 50.96
N GLU A 838 -49.00 34.28 50.45
CA GLU A 838 -49.09 33.54 49.19
C GLU A 838 -49.16 32.04 49.47
N GLN A 839 -50.08 31.35 48.79
CA GLN A 839 -50.17 29.88 48.79
C GLN A 839 -49.40 29.34 47.58
N PHE A 840 -48.44 28.45 47.83
CA PHE A 840 -47.61 27.80 46.81
C PHE A 840 -48.16 26.42 46.39
N GLY A 841 -48.90 25.74 47.27
CA GLY A 841 -49.51 24.44 46.95
C GLY A 841 -50.51 23.98 48.01
N ALA A 842 -51.35 23.01 47.67
CA ALA A 842 -52.17 22.28 48.62
C ALA A 842 -52.51 20.90 48.06
N GLY A 843 -52.78 19.94 48.94
CA GLY A 843 -53.14 18.58 48.55
C GLY A 843 -53.48 17.73 49.75
N SER A 844 -53.36 16.41 49.60
CA SER A 844 -53.56 15.45 50.68
C SER A 844 -52.60 14.29 50.56
N PHE A 845 -52.22 13.68 51.68
CA PHE A 845 -51.47 12.42 51.75
C PHE A 845 -52.10 11.46 52.77
N LEU A 846 -51.88 10.16 52.57
CA LEU A 846 -52.44 9.10 53.41
C LEU A 846 -51.36 8.43 54.26
N ILE A 847 -51.57 8.36 55.58
CA ILE A 847 -50.75 7.56 56.49
C ILE A 847 -51.43 6.20 56.72
N ARG A 848 -50.73 5.10 56.42
CA ARG A 848 -51.24 3.71 56.54
C ARG A 848 -50.84 2.99 57.83
#